data_AF-A0AA39H2E8-F1
#
_entry.id   AF-A0AA39H2E8-F1
#
_cell.length_a   1.000
_cell.length_b   1.000
_cell.length_c   1.000
_cell.angle_alpha   90.00
_cell.angle_beta   90.00
_cell.angle_gamma   90.00
#
_symmetry.space_group_name_H-M   'P 1'
#
loop_
_entity.id
_entity.type
_entity.pdbx_description
1 polymer ?
#
loop_
_entity_poly.entity_id
_entity_poly.type
_entity_poly.pdbx_seq_one_letter_code
_entity_poly.pdbx_strand_id
1 'polypeptide(L)'
;MSETTSISSSKPQDSVSAPEKRCSPSKEKRKRHFSGSTVEKAWQPSIITVLAFLIIPSLALFLAISTSTTLRKAASNYRRTLPDSDKCYQTCSLDVTESIPENLTFNGHIPPATFEAWSELISSAKTDLLIAAYKSSLRGKHVFGAESQEFSVLGESIYDLILKAGLERDLNVRMIENYPPKDKGDNEDGISLQESGAVNRRYLNFRKLLGAGTMHSKFLVSDNKHIYLGSANLDWRSLNQKMELGVFMRNCPCVADELTALFESYWQMSFLNNRKEIEKAKKRLRPALYNMEKPLIVRHKSTDTRIYVASSPKSLNSVGRTWDLDSIVHALDTASSHADIHVMDYFPMFIYSKPRRYWSVIDDAIRRAILRGIKVRMLVAALHYPTIGIRFLNSLESLQGINANTSIEIKIFKVPTSDDAKSVMRRERRTHNKFLVTDDHAIIGTSNWSGDYFEGGSTGVALVVQQSPNGEQPFIQELREIFERDWTSSYTHKLKHYYEECILTKTASFCEEDKDPSLLAKGSNIASDSLKTYTLSAPLNDGQWHKIIVSLQGNRIDLSENCHQLLSKEDDELHFRSVHHPRVYVGQQAHHHNKFQGKMREFSADSSNPVPIRCPNLDLMLDNFVSTKTETPHEGEQEQAVDSAPDQPTSSATENINWNEHVSFMEDQIKQVKLMLQGVDNRLKKVELHQRGCQIAGKIISFGEKQQDPLNCTECQCSSTGELFCNPIGCPKLECAHPVLSPGKCCPECHNQCFYNGQHYEHGHEFWPKQCVRCFCSNGRMDCQFRRAEHCPVLSCTEQETPANQCCPVCTNIDHCAENNPCDRNAICENDTYGAKCKCKESNRNEEENTVKQELFP
;
A
#
# COMPACT_ATOMS: atom_id res chain seq x y z
N MET A 1 62.60 -2.54 -54.31
CA MET A 1 63.12 -3.93 -54.37
C MET A 1 61.90 -4.83 -54.56
N SER A 2 61.46 -4.96 -55.83
CA SER A 2 61.52 -6.16 -56.70
C SER A 2 60.46 -7.21 -56.30
N GLU A 3 59.27 -7.23 -56.93
CA GLU A 3 58.84 -8.10 -58.08
C GLU A 3 58.77 -9.61 -57.71
N THR A 4 57.74 -10.45 -57.99
CA THR A 4 56.68 -10.50 -59.03
C THR A 4 55.64 -11.64 -58.73
N THR A 5 54.40 -11.52 -59.28
CA THR A 5 53.43 -12.56 -59.78
C THR A 5 52.84 -13.67 -58.86
N SER A 6 51.62 -14.24 -58.96
CA SER A 6 50.31 -14.02 -59.64
C SER A 6 49.36 -15.24 -59.32
N ILE A 7 48.03 -15.11 -59.53
CA ILE A 7 46.99 -16.18 -59.80
C ILE A 7 46.12 -16.72 -58.63
N SER A 8 44.93 -17.23 -59.02
CA SER A 8 43.56 -17.23 -58.44
C SER A 8 43.00 -18.52 -57.80
N SER A 9 41.85 -18.37 -57.10
CA SER A 9 40.63 -19.22 -57.11
C SER A 9 40.34 -20.30 -56.02
N SER A 10 39.06 -20.31 -55.59
CA SER A 10 38.16 -21.43 -55.21
C SER A 10 38.15 -22.06 -53.79
N LYS A 11 36.91 -22.37 -53.32
CA LYS A 11 36.49 -23.11 -52.11
C LYS A 11 36.64 -24.65 -52.25
N PRO A 12 36.65 -25.39 -51.12
CA PRO A 12 35.73 -26.53 -50.88
C PRO A 12 35.15 -26.51 -49.44
N GLN A 13 33.89 -26.85 -49.11
CA GLN A 13 33.14 -28.13 -49.07
C GLN A 13 33.68 -29.19 -48.08
N ASP A 14 33.03 -29.29 -46.91
CA ASP A 14 33.25 -30.31 -45.86
C ASP A 14 32.27 -31.49 -46.01
N SER A 15 32.79 -32.71 -45.85
CA SER A 15 32.09 -34.00 -45.90
C SER A 15 31.55 -34.43 -44.53
N VAL A 16 30.30 -34.90 -44.48
CA VAL A 16 29.61 -35.41 -43.28
C VAL A 16 29.63 -36.95 -43.25
N SER A 17 30.11 -37.54 -42.15
CA SER A 17 29.98 -38.98 -41.81
C SER A 17 28.72 -39.25 -40.98
N ALA A 18 27.99 -40.33 -41.26
CA ALA A 18 26.73 -40.70 -40.58
C ALA A 18 26.93 -41.30 -39.16
N PRO A 19 25.94 -41.19 -38.24
CA PRO A 19 26.06 -41.68 -36.86
C PRO A 19 25.59 -43.14 -36.65
N GLU A 20 26.25 -43.88 -35.76
CA GLU A 20 25.93 -45.25 -35.32
C GLU A 20 24.70 -45.32 -34.37
N LYS A 21 23.93 -46.42 -34.38
CA LYS A 21 22.69 -46.61 -33.59
C LYS A 21 22.93 -47.38 -32.26
N ARG A 22 22.59 -46.78 -31.10
CA ARG A 22 22.66 -47.37 -29.72
C ARG A 22 21.30 -47.88 -29.19
N CYS A 23 21.28 -48.88 -28.28
CA CYS A 23 20.03 -49.44 -27.71
C CYS A 23 19.79 -49.21 -26.19
N SER A 24 18.50 -49.24 -25.80
CA SER A 24 17.94 -49.50 -24.45
C SER A 24 16.64 -50.34 -24.56
N PRO A 25 16.28 -51.20 -23.59
CA PRO A 25 15.18 -52.18 -23.75
C PRO A 25 13.82 -51.73 -23.16
N SER A 26 12.71 -52.11 -23.81
CA SER A 26 11.34 -52.01 -23.26
C SER A 26 10.64 -53.39 -23.26
N LYS A 27 9.74 -53.59 -22.29
CA LYS A 27 8.90 -54.80 -22.15
C LYS A 27 7.44 -54.51 -22.52
N GLU A 28 6.87 -55.45 -23.25
CA GLU A 28 5.54 -55.48 -23.87
C GLU A 28 4.43 -55.94 -22.88
N LYS A 29 3.18 -55.46 -23.04
CA LYS A 29 1.93 -56.26 -22.92
C LYS A 29 0.58 -55.51 -23.18
N ARG A 30 -0.14 -55.99 -24.21
CA ARG A 30 -1.58 -56.32 -24.38
C ARG A 30 -2.75 -55.30 -24.19
N LYS A 31 -3.32 -54.92 -25.36
CA LYS A 31 -4.74 -54.95 -25.89
C LYS A 31 -5.98 -54.86 -24.96
N ARG A 32 -6.95 -54.00 -25.35
CA ARG A 32 -8.38 -54.22 -25.76
C ARG A 32 -9.11 -52.85 -25.88
N HIS A 33 -9.67 -52.37 -27.02
CA HIS A 33 -10.89 -52.65 -27.83
C HIS A 33 -12.21 -51.94 -27.42
N PHE A 34 -12.80 -51.20 -28.41
CA PHE A 34 -14.19 -50.73 -28.71
C PHE A 34 -14.40 -49.18 -28.75
N SER A 35 -14.58 -48.54 -29.93
CA SER A 35 -15.81 -48.26 -30.75
C SER A 35 -16.84 -47.35 -30.04
N GLY A 36 -17.43 -46.28 -30.59
CA GLY A 36 -17.47 -45.64 -31.90
C GLY A 36 -18.62 -44.60 -31.95
N SER A 37 -18.57 -43.62 -32.88
CA SER A 37 -19.69 -42.88 -33.54
C SER A 37 -20.63 -41.99 -32.68
N THR A 38 -21.24 -40.85 -33.10
CA THR A 38 -21.39 -40.14 -34.39
C THR A 38 -22.15 -38.80 -34.20
N VAL A 39 -21.97 -37.90 -35.18
CA VAL A 39 -22.97 -37.02 -35.85
C VAL A 39 -23.28 -35.59 -35.36
N GLU A 40 -23.26 -34.73 -36.39
CA GLU A 40 -23.41 -33.29 -36.57
C GLU A 40 -24.84 -32.75 -36.37
N LYS A 41 -24.95 -31.40 -36.34
CA LYS A 41 -25.70 -30.63 -37.35
C LYS A 41 -25.41 -29.13 -37.28
N ALA A 42 -25.31 -28.50 -38.45
CA ALA A 42 -25.05 -27.08 -38.69
C ALA A 42 -26.33 -26.29 -39.03
N TRP A 43 -26.31 -24.97 -38.83
CA TRP A 43 -27.29 -23.98 -39.29
C TRP A 43 -26.58 -22.80 -39.98
N GLN A 44 -27.13 -22.27 -41.07
CA GLN A 44 -26.65 -21.08 -41.80
C GLN A 44 -27.33 -19.79 -41.31
N PRO A 45 -26.63 -18.62 -41.26
CA PRO A 45 -27.25 -17.33 -40.99
C PRO A 45 -27.33 -16.39 -42.22
N SER A 46 -28.27 -15.45 -42.14
CA SER A 46 -28.68 -14.51 -43.20
C SER A 46 -27.76 -13.28 -43.36
N ILE A 47 -27.88 -12.61 -44.51
CA ILE A 47 -27.02 -11.53 -45.04
C ILE A 47 -26.83 -10.31 -44.11
N ILE A 48 -27.75 -10.03 -43.19
CA ILE A 48 -27.63 -8.92 -42.21
C ILE A 48 -26.47 -9.16 -41.22
N THR A 49 -26.18 -10.43 -40.91
CA THR A 49 -25.06 -10.79 -40.03
C THR A 49 -23.72 -10.48 -40.70
N VAL A 50 -23.61 -10.66 -42.02
CA VAL A 50 -22.36 -10.45 -42.77
C VAL A 50 -21.93 -8.98 -42.83
N LEU A 51 -22.89 -8.04 -42.91
CA LEU A 51 -22.58 -6.59 -42.95
C LEU A 51 -22.13 -6.03 -41.60
N ALA A 52 -22.72 -6.51 -40.49
CA ALA A 52 -22.27 -6.14 -39.14
C ALA A 52 -20.84 -6.65 -38.84
N PHE A 53 -20.46 -7.79 -39.40
CA PHE A 53 -19.13 -8.38 -39.24
C PHE A 53 -18.02 -7.65 -40.02
N LEU A 54 -18.33 -6.76 -40.97
CA LEU A 54 -17.31 -6.05 -41.76
C LEU A 54 -17.12 -4.58 -41.35
N ILE A 55 -18.18 -3.91 -40.90
CA ILE A 55 -18.15 -2.47 -40.56
C ILE A 55 -17.69 -2.23 -39.13
N ILE A 56 -18.08 -3.11 -38.19
CA ILE A 56 -17.71 -2.96 -36.77
C ILE A 56 -16.20 -3.16 -36.54
N PRO A 57 -15.52 -4.16 -37.13
CA PRO A 57 -14.08 -4.31 -36.95
C PRO A 57 -13.27 -3.21 -37.62
N SER A 58 -13.74 -2.66 -38.74
CA SER A 58 -13.04 -1.59 -39.46
C SER A 58 -13.15 -0.26 -38.72
N LEU A 59 -14.30 0.06 -38.11
CA LEU A 59 -14.45 1.23 -37.23
C LEU A 59 -13.67 1.05 -35.91
N ALA A 60 -13.68 -0.16 -35.33
CA ALA A 60 -12.87 -0.49 -34.15
C ALA A 60 -11.37 -0.44 -34.45
N LEU A 61 -10.93 -0.85 -35.63
CA LEU A 61 -9.54 -0.76 -36.09
C LEU A 61 -9.15 0.70 -36.34
N PHE A 62 -10.03 1.53 -36.89
CA PHE A 62 -9.77 2.97 -37.09
C PHE A 62 -9.69 3.72 -35.74
N LEU A 63 -10.57 3.41 -34.79
CA LEU A 63 -10.51 3.91 -33.42
C LEU A 63 -9.28 3.37 -32.68
N ALA A 64 -8.89 2.11 -32.89
CA ALA A 64 -7.67 1.51 -32.32
C ALA A 64 -6.39 2.13 -32.92
N ILE A 65 -6.38 2.48 -34.21
CA ILE A 65 -5.25 3.15 -34.87
C ILE A 65 -5.19 4.63 -34.48
N SER A 66 -6.33 5.31 -34.34
CA SER A 66 -6.41 6.69 -33.84
C SER A 66 -5.99 6.80 -32.37
N THR A 67 -6.44 5.87 -31.52
CA THR A 67 -6.00 5.76 -30.11
C THR A 67 -4.55 5.29 -30.00
N SER A 68 -4.08 4.38 -30.87
CA SER A 68 -2.67 3.96 -30.92
C SER A 68 -1.75 5.06 -31.43
N THR A 69 -2.18 5.92 -32.36
CA THR A 69 -1.39 7.06 -32.84
C THR A 69 -1.40 8.24 -31.88
N THR A 70 -2.50 8.48 -31.15
CA THR A 70 -2.54 9.44 -30.02
C THR A 70 -1.80 8.90 -28.79
N LEU A 71 -1.87 7.60 -28.48
CA LEU A 71 -1.05 6.96 -27.43
C LEU A 71 0.42 6.86 -27.83
N ARG A 72 0.76 6.66 -29.11
CA ARG A 72 2.14 6.72 -29.61
C ARG A 72 2.67 8.14 -29.65
N LYS A 73 1.85 9.16 -29.96
CA LYS A 73 2.23 10.58 -29.82
C LYS A 73 2.34 11.01 -28.34
N ALA A 74 1.50 10.47 -27.46
CA ALA A 74 1.60 10.68 -26.01
C ALA A 74 2.80 9.92 -25.40
N ALA A 75 3.17 8.76 -25.94
CA ALA A 75 4.32 7.97 -25.48
C ALA A 75 5.65 8.38 -26.15
N SER A 76 5.65 9.00 -27.33
CA SER A 76 6.87 9.44 -28.02
C SER A 76 7.38 10.81 -27.61
N ASN A 77 6.63 11.57 -26.80
CA ASN A 77 7.04 12.91 -26.35
C ASN A 77 7.91 12.94 -25.08
N TYR A 78 8.39 11.79 -24.58
CA TYR A 78 9.24 11.76 -23.38
C TYR A 78 10.58 11.05 -23.59
N ARG A 79 11.25 11.33 -24.71
CA ARG A 79 12.73 11.35 -24.74
C ARG A 79 13.18 12.77 -24.44
N ARG A 80 12.93 13.26 -23.21
CA ARG A 80 13.55 14.50 -22.74
C ARG A 80 15.05 14.22 -22.56
N THR A 81 15.88 15.05 -23.17
CA THR A 81 17.31 15.13 -22.84
C THR A 81 17.42 15.39 -21.34
N LEU A 82 18.25 14.61 -20.65
CA LEU A 82 18.44 14.78 -19.21
C LEU A 82 19.01 16.17 -18.93
N PRO A 83 18.56 16.84 -17.85
CA PRO A 83 19.14 18.10 -17.44
C PRO A 83 20.64 17.96 -17.15
N ASP A 84 21.42 18.95 -17.58
CA ASP A 84 22.85 19.03 -17.30
C ASP A 84 23.09 19.30 -15.80
N SER A 85 23.81 18.39 -15.14
CA SER A 85 24.13 18.48 -13.72
C SER A 85 24.99 19.69 -13.40
N ASP A 86 25.88 20.11 -14.30
CA ASP A 86 26.76 21.27 -14.08
C ASP A 86 25.95 22.57 -14.10
N LYS A 87 24.94 22.63 -14.96
CA LYS A 87 23.96 23.72 -14.96
C LYS A 87 23.17 23.74 -13.65
N CYS A 88 22.67 22.59 -13.19
CA CYS A 88 21.96 22.50 -11.93
C CYS A 88 22.83 22.90 -10.74
N TYR A 89 24.12 22.56 -10.77
CA TYR A 89 25.07 22.96 -9.74
C TYR A 89 25.16 24.48 -9.60
N GLN A 90 25.21 25.20 -10.74
CA GLN A 90 25.39 26.66 -10.76
C GLN A 90 24.09 27.45 -10.58
N THR A 91 22.96 26.97 -11.12
CA THR A 91 21.75 27.79 -11.23
C THR A 91 20.71 27.51 -10.15
N CYS A 92 20.76 26.36 -9.48
CA CYS A 92 19.71 25.95 -8.56
C CYS A 92 19.75 26.77 -7.26
N SER A 93 18.68 27.54 -6.98
CA SER A 93 18.45 28.22 -5.71
C SER A 93 17.45 27.44 -4.87
N LEU A 94 17.64 27.45 -3.55
CA LEU A 94 16.77 26.81 -2.56
C LEU A 94 16.45 27.85 -1.50
N ASP A 95 15.16 28.09 -1.27
CA ASP A 95 14.69 29.05 -0.28
C ASP A 95 13.62 28.37 0.58
N VAL A 96 13.77 28.43 1.90
CA VAL A 96 12.73 27.97 2.81
C VAL A 96 11.56 28.93 2.72
N THR A 97 10.34 28.40 2.78
CA THR A 97 9.11 29.19 2.72
C THR A 97 8.20 28.78 3.86
N GLU A 98 7.52 29.74 4.48
CA GLU A 98 6.72 29.49 5.65
C GLU A 98 5.40 30.25 5.62
N SER A 99 4.28 29.56 5.81
CA SER A 99 3.01 30.24 6.10
C SER A 99 2.92 30.50 7.59
N ILE A 100 2.86 31.76 7.99
CA ILE A 100 2.56 32.16 9.37
C ILE A 100 1.06 32.48 9.47
N PRO A 101 0.31 31.84 10.39
CA PRO A 101 -1.08 32.20 10.63
C PRO A 101 -1.23 33.68 10.99
N GLU A 102 -2.33 34.28 10.55
CA GLU A 102 -2.69 35.64 10.94
C GLU A 102 -2.69 35.77 12.47
N ASN A 103 -2.25 36.93 12.96
CA ASN A 103 -2.14 37.26 14.38
C ASN A 103 -1.09 36.46 15.17
N LEU A 104 -0.23 35.67 14.53
CA LEU A 104 0.99 35.15 15.16
C LEU A 104 2.15 36.10 14.88
N THR A 105 2.92 36.38 15.92
CA THR A 105 4.11 37.23 15.85
C THR A 105 5.31 36.47 16.36
N PHE A 106 6.40 36.55 15.61
CA PHE A 106 7.69 36.01 16.01
C PHE A 106 8.73 37.11 15.97
N ASN A 107 9.71 37.00 16.87
CA ASN A 107 10.90 37.84 16.83
C ASN A 107 11.94 37.16 15.91
N GLY A 108 12.59 37.95 15.05
CA GLY A 108 13.67 37.46 14.19
C GLY A 108 13.28 37.32 12.71
N HIS A 109 14.07 36.54 11.98
CA HIS A 109 13.87 36.31 10.54
C HIS A 109 12.64 35.42 10.31
N ILE A 110 11.79 35.85 9.38
CA ILE A 110 10.64 35.09 8.88
C ILE A 110 10.91 34.79 7.40
N PRO A 111 10.90 33.52 6.99
CA PRO A 111 11.05 33.17 5.58
C PRO A 111 9.92 33.73 4.71
N PRO A 112 10.12 33.86 3.39
CA PRO A 112 9.05 34.24 2.47
C PRO A 112 7.81 33.36 2.61
N ALA A 113 6.62 33.95 2.41
CA ALA A 113 5.39 33.22 2.61
C ALA A 113 5.18 32.14 1.53
N THR A 114 4.52 31.02 1.87
CA THR A 114 4.11 30.02 0.86
C THR A 114 3.28 30.67 -0.25
N PHE A 115 2.44 31.64 0.09
CA PHE A 115 1.68 32.43 -0.87
C PHE A 115 2.57 33.15 -1.90
N GLU A 116 3.67 33.76 -1.46
CA GLU A 116 4.61 34.48 -2.34
C GLU A 116 5.33 33.49 -3.26
N ALA A 117 5.79 32.37 -2.71
CA ALA A 117 6.45 31.32 -3.47
C ALA A 117 5.53 30.72 -4.56
N TRP A 118 4.27 30.44 -4.23
CA TRP A 118 3.29 29.96 -5.21
C TRP A 118 2.95 31.02 -6.24
N SER A 119 2.77 32.27 -5.81
CA SER A 119 2.48 33.39 -6.71
C SER A 119 3.59 33.57 -7.73
N GLU A 120 4.85 33.54 -7.30
CA GLU A 120 6.00 33.62 -8.20
C GLU A 120 6.09 32.41 -9.14
N LEU A 121 5.98 31.19 -8.61
CA LEU A 121 6.07 29.96 -9.41
C LEU A 121 5.01 29.94 -10.52
N ILE A 122 3.76 30.29 -10.20
CA ILE A 122 2.63 30.25 -11.14
C ILE A 122 2.70 31.42 -12.14
N SER A 123 3.00 32.63 -11.67
CA SER A 123 3.08 33.82 -12.55
C SER A 123 4.27 33.76 -13.51
N SER A 124 5.39 33.17 -13.11
CA SER A 124 6.58 33.03 -13.95
C SER A 124 6.47 31.92 -15.01
N ALA A 125 5.59 30.92 -14.81
CA ALA A 125 5.39 29.80 -15.74
C ALA A 125 5.06 30.26 -17.16
N LYS A 126 5.57 29.55 -18.17
CA LYS A 126 5.44 29.90 -19.60
C LYS A 126 4.83 28.80 -20.46
N THR A 127 5.06 27.53 -20.14
CA THR A 127 4.60 26.41 -20.98
C THR A 127 3.76 25.42 -20.18
N ASP A 128 4.19 25.05 -18.98
CA ASP A 128 3.57 23.97 -18.23
C ASP A 128 3.52 24.30 -16.73
N LEU A 129 2.44 23.88 -16.09
CA LEU A 129 2.29 23.91 -14.64
C LEU A 129 1.72 22.58 -14.15
N LEU A 130 2.48 21.86 -13.34
CA LEU A 130 2.09 20.59 -12.75
C LEU A 130 1.78 20.78 -11.28
N ILE A 131 0.61 20.31 -10.83
CA ILE A 131 0.13 20.46 -9.46
C ILE A 131 -0.24 19.10 -8.90
N ALA A 132 0.56 18.59 -7.97
CA ALA A 132 0.21 17.45 -7.14
C ALA A 132 -0.32 17.98 -5.81
N ALA A 133 -1.60 17.77 -5.53
CA ALA A 133 -2.23 18.24 -4.30
C ALA A 133 -2.94 17.09 -3.58
N TYR A 134 -2.89 17.10 -2.24
CA TYR A 134 -3.80 16.23 -1.48
C TYR A 134 -5.26 16.60 -1.78
N LYS A 135 -5.55 17.90 -1.82
CA LYS A 135 -6.87 18.47 -2.07
C LYS A 135 -6.75 19.90 -2.57
N SER A 136 -7.82 20.41 -3.20
CA SER A 136 -7.99 21.83 -3.54
C SER A 136 -9.20 22.45 -2.84
N SER A 137 -8.97 23.57 -2.15
CA SER A 137 -9.96 24.38 -1.43
C SER A 137 -9.36 25.78 -1.22
N LEU A 138 -9.12 26.51 -2.31
CA LEU A 138 -8.51 27.83 -2.34
C LEU A 138 -9.48 28.97 -2.07
N ARG A 139 -10.77 28.83 -2.38
CA ARG A 139 -11.74 29.94 -2.21
C ARG A 139 -12.52 29.87 -0.91
N GLY A 140 -12.55 28.71 -0.24
CA GLY A 140 -13.26 28.53 1.03
C GLY A 140 -14.80 28.64 0.96
N LYS A 141 -15.37 28.71 -0.25
CA LYS A 141 -16.82 28.93 -0.47
C LYS A 141 -17.70 27.85 0.16
N HIS A 142 -17.29 26.59 0.17
CA HIS A 142 -18.04 25.52 0.86
C HIS A 142 -18.00 25.61 2.39
N VAL A 143 -17.02 26.32 2.95
CA VAL A 143 -16.86 26.45 4.40
C VAL A 143 -17.70 27.61 4.93
N PHE A 144 -17.66 28.77 4.26
CA PHE A 144 -18.23 30.01 4.77
C PHE A 144 -19.27 30.67 3.87
N GLY A 145 -19.60 30.07 2.72
CA GLY A 145 -20.53 30.67 1.77
C GLY A 145 -20.07 32.06 1.33
N ALA A 146 -20.95 33.05 1.47
CA ALA A 146 -20.72 34.44 1.06
C ALA A 146 -19.60 35.13 1.87
N GLU A 147 -19.35 34.72 3.11
CA GLU A 147 -18.36 35.33 4.01
C GLU A 147 -16.94 34.77 3.80
N SER A 148 -16.75 33.88 2.83
CA SER A 148 -15.46 33.22 2.60
C SER A 148 -14.33 34.20 2.27
N GLN A 149 -14.63 35.28 1.56
CA GLN A 149 -13.64 36.26 1.10
C GLN A 149 -12.91 36.97 2.22
N GLU A 150 -13.47 37.05 3.43
CA GLU A 150 -12.79 37.64 4.60
C GLU A 150 -11.55 36.83 5.00
N PHE A 151 -11.53 35.52 4.73
CA PHE A 151 -10.50 34.60 5.19
C PHE A 151 -9.64 34.03 4.06
N SER A 152 -10.20 33.95 2.85
CA SER A 152 -9.60 33.23 1.72
C SER A 152 -8.92 34.11 0.67
N VAL A 153 -8.75 35.42 0.90
CA VAL A 153 -8.17 36.37 -0.10
C VAL A 153 -6.91 35.85 -0.77
N LEU A 154 -5.95 35.35 0.01
CA LEU A 154 -4.70 34.79 -0.53
C LEU A 154 -4.96 33.54 -1.39
N GLY A 155 -5.89 32.69 -0.96
CA GLY A 155 -6.30 31.50 -1.72
C GLY A 155 -7.04 31.86 -3.01
N GLU A 156 -7.96 32.83 -2.99
CA GLU A 156 -8.64 33.33 -4.19
C GLU A 156 -7.63 33.89 -5.19
N SER A 157 -6.61 34.61 -4.72
CA SER A 157 -5.53 35.11 -5.58
C SER A 157 -4.75 33.98 -6.26
N ILE A 158 -4.41 32.90 -5.54
CA ILE A 158 -3.78 31.72 -6.15
C ILE A 158 -4.72 31.03 -7.15
N TYR A 159 -6.02 30.92 -6.82
CA TYR A 159 -7.03 30.36 -7.73
C TYR A 159 -7.06 31.14 -9.05
N ASP A 160 -7.08 32.47 -8.96
CA ASP A 160 -7.09 33.36 -10.13
C ASP A 160 -5.80 33.26 -10.93
N LEU A 161 -4.64 33.14 -10.29
CA LEU A 161 -3.36 32.93 -10.99
C LEU A 161 -3.35 31.63 -11.80
N ILE A 162 -3.94 30.55 -11.27
CA ILE A 162 -4.08 29.27 -11.97
C ILE A 162 -5.09 29.38 -13.12
N LEU A 163 -6.22 30.07 -12.88
CA LEU A 163 -7.25 30.31 -13.90
C LEU A 163 -6.66 31.07 -15.10
N LYS A 164 -5.94 32.17 -14.84
CA LYS A 164 -5.26 32.97 -15.87
C LYS A 164 -4.12 32.22 -16.54
N ALA A 165 -3.42 31.34 -15.82
CA ALA A 165 -2.41 30.47 -16.41
C ALA A 165 -3.01 29.64 -17.56
N GLY A 166 -4.13 28.99 -17.32
CA GLY A 166 -4.79 28.15 -18.32
C GLY A 166 -5.54 28.93 -19.40
N LEU A 167 -6.28 29.98 -19.05
CA LEU A 167 -7.21 30.64 -19.98
C LEU A 167 -6.62 31.83 -20.73
N GLU A 168 -5.77 32.63 -20.08
CA GLU A 168 -5.24 33.86 -20.67
C GLU A 168 -3.84 33.64 -21.26
N ARG A 169 -3.04 32.79 -20.61
CA ARG A 169 -1.65 32.51 -21.01
C ARG A 169 -1.47 31.20 -21.78
N ASP A 170 -2.54 30.40 -21.93
CA ASP A 170 -2.55 29.12 -22.66
C ASP A 170 -1.48 28.12 -22.19
N LEU A 171 -1.22 28.07 -20.87
CA LEU A 171 -0.32 27.08 -20.29
C LEU A 171 -0.99 25.71 -20.22
N ASN A 172 -0.20 24.65 -20.42
CA ASN A 172 -0.63 23.29 -20.11
C ASN A 172 -0.61 23.07 -18.60
N VAL A 173 -1.72 23.39 -17.93
CA VAL A 173 -1.89 23.18 -16.50
C VAL A 173 -2.47 21.78 -16.24
N ARG A 174 -1.71 20.93 -15.54
CA ARG A 174 -2.14 19.59 -15.13
C ARG A 174 -2.19 19.46 -13.63
N MET A 175 -3.30 18.94 -13.11
CA MET A 175 -3.52 18.76 -11.67
C MET A 175 -3.91 17.33 -11.35
N ILE A 176 -3.32 16.77 -10.28
CA ILE A 176 -3.71 15.48 -9.74
C ILE A 176 -4.01 15.56 -8.25
N GLU A 177 -5.15 14.99 -7.85
CA GLU A 177 -5.68 15.10 -6.48
C GLU A 177 -6.03 13.74 -5.86
N ASN A 178 -6.16 13.70 -4.53
CA ASN A 178 -6.69 12.53 -3.84
C ASN A 178 -8.19 12.33 -4.09
N TYR A 179 -8.60 11.07 -4.20
CA TYR A 179 -10.00 10.67 -4.19
C TYR A 179 -10.20 9.38 -3.36
N PRO A 180 -11.32 9.23 -2.63
CA PRO A 180 -12.35 10.26 -2.39
C PRO A 180 -11.81 11.44 -1.57
N PRO A 181 -12.41 12.64 -1.70
CA PRO A 181 -12.11 13.78 -0.84
C PRO A 181 -12.30 13.42 0.64
N LYS A 182 -11.55 14.08 1.54
CA LYS A 182 -11.64 13.82 2.98
C LYS A 182 -12.81 14.58 3.60
N ASP A 183 -12.85 15.89 3.39
CA ASP A 183 -13.84 16.80 3.95
C ASP A 183 -14.82 17.28 2.87
N LYS A 184 -16.01 17.73 3.27
CA LYS A 184 -16.99 18.28 2.32
C LYS A 184 -16.39 19.52 1.67
N GLY A 185 -16.41 19.55 0.34
CA GLY A 185 -15.89 20.64 -0.48
C GLY A 185 -14.40 20.56 -0.80
N ASP A 186 -13.68 19.57 -0.27
CA ASP A 186 -12.36 19.23 -0.81
C ASP A 186 -12.50 18.87 -2.30
N ASN A 187 -11.57 19.38 -3.10
CA ASN A 187 -11.48 19.26 -4.55
C ASN A 187 -12.46 20.11 -5.37
N GLU A 188 -13.35 20.90 -4.74
CA GLU A 188 -14.31 21.74 -5.47
C GLU A 188 -13.62 22.76 -6.38
N ASP A 189 -12.52 23.36 -5.92
CA ASP A 189 -11.83 24.38 -6.70
C ASP A 189 -11.07 23.79 -7.88
N GLY A 190 -10.48 22.60 -7.72
CA GLY A 190 -9.92 21.84 -8.83
C GLY A 190 -10.98 21.47 -9.86
N ILE A 191 -12.18 21.06 -9.43
CA ILE A 191 -13.32 20.78 -10.32
C ILE A 191 -13.72 22.07 -11.05
N SER A 192 -13.85 23.18 -10.34
CA SER A 192 -14.21 24.49 -10.92
C SER A 192 -13.20 24.96 -11.98
N LEU A 193 -11.90 24.77 -11.74
CA LEU A 193 -10.83 25.08 -12.70
C LEU A 193 -10.84 24.14 -13.92
N GLN A 194 -11.26 22.89 -13.74
CA GLN A 194 -11.42 21.94 -14.83
C GLN A 194 -12.63 22.30 -15.70
N GLU A 195 -13.77 22.63 -15.09
CA GLU A 195 -15.01 23.01 -15.76
C GLU A 195 -14.84 24.31 -16.56
N SER A 196 -14.00 25.23 -16.10
CA SER A 196 -13.66 26.44 -16.87
C SER A 196 -12.74 26.17 -18.06
N GLY A 197 -12.19 24.96 -18.18
CA GLY A 197 -11.20 24.60 -19.19
C GLY A 197 -9.76 25.04 -18.87
N ALA A 198 -9.50 25.62 -17.69
CA ALA A 198 -8.19 26.14 -17.33
C ALA A 198 -7.20 25.04 -16.93
N VAL A 199 -7.68 23.92 -16.40
CA VAL A 199 -6.85 22.86 -15.84
C VAL A 199 -7.28 21.49 -16.34
N ASN A 200 -6.33 20.72 -16.85
CA ASN A 200 -6.51 19.29 -17.06
C ASN A 200 -6.33 18.56 -15.73
N ARG A 201 -7.45 18.24 -15.11
CA ARG A 201 -7.49 17.66 -13.76
C ARG A 201 -7.76 16.17 -13.77
N ARG A 202 -7.12 15.47 -12.83
CA ARG A 202 -7.33 14.05 -12.55
C ARG A 202 -7.34 13.76 -11.06
N TYR A 203 -7.80 12.56 -10.71
CA TYR A 203 -7.83 12.10 -9.35
C TYR A 203 -7.25 10.70 -9.20
N LEU A 204 -6.73 10.40 -8.00
CA LEU A 204 -6.18 9.11 -7.63
C LEU A 204 -6.98 8.48 -6.50
N ASN A 205 -7.55 7.31 -6.79
CA ASN A 205 -8.27 6.52 -5.82
C ASN A 205 -7.41 5.37 -5.29
N PHE A 206 -6.56 5.65 -4.29
CA PHE A 206 -5.68 4.63 -3.71
C PHE A 206 -6.42 3.51 -3.00
N ARG A 207 -7.61 3.77 -2.43
CA ARG A 207 -8.46 2.70 -1.89
C ARG A 207 -8.89 1.71 -2.96
N LYS A 208 -9.22 2.17 -4.16
CA LYS A 208 -9.53 1.29 -5.30
C LYS A 208 -8.29 0.61 -5.86
N LEU A 209 -7.16 1.33 -5.93
CA LEU A 209 -5.92 0.86 -6.56
C LEU A 209 -5.13 -0.13 -5.69
N LEU A 210 -5.00 0.15 -4.40
CA LEU A 210 -4.15 -0.56 -3.44
C LEU A 210 -4.93 -1.18 -2.26
N GLY A 211 -6.22 -0.88 -2.11
CA GLY A 211 -7.04 -1.31 -0.98
C GLY A 211 -6.97 -0.38 0.24
N ALA A 212 -5.97 0.51 0.30
CA ALA A 212 -5.74 1.46 1.39
C ALA A 212 -4.95 2.68 0.90
N GLY A 213 -4.79 3.67 1.78
CA GLY A 213 -3.99 4.88 1.52
C GLY A 213 -4.74 6.00 0.81
N THR A 214 -4.08 7.16 0.75
CA THR A 214 -4.53 8.37 0.05
C THR A 214 -3.37 9.05 -0.65
N MET A 215 -3.63 9.82 -1.70
CA MET A 215 -2.59 10.66 -2.30
C MET A 215 -2.27 11.78 -1.32
N HIS A 216 -1.06 11.92 -0.81
CA HIS A 216 -0.73 12.99 0.18
C HIS A 216 0.53 13.78 -0.20
N SER A 217 1.01 13.62 -1.44
CA SER A 217 2.06 14.45 -2.03
C SER A 217 1.55 15.85 -2.35
N LYS A 218 2.39 16.85 -2.11
CA LYS A 218 2.08 18.28 -2.24
C LYS A 218 3.28 18.99 -2.85
N PHE A 219 3.22 19.21 -4.16
CA PHE A 219 4.28 19.92 -4.86
C PHE A 219 3.76 20.55 -6.15
N LEU A 220 4.39 21.66 -6.54
CA LEU A 220 4.14 22.34 -7.81
C LEU A 220 5.42 22.32 -8.62
N VAL A 221 5.32 22.15 -9.94
CA VAL A 221 6.44 22.28 -10.87
C VAL A 221 6.02 23.16 -12.05
N SER A 222 6.77 24.23 -12.32
CA SER A 222 6.58 25.03 -13.54
C SER A 222 7.74 24.85 -14.52
N ASP A 223 7.39 24.70 -15.79
CA ASP A 223 8.30 24.61 -16.95
C ASP A 223 9.45 23.59 -16.79
N ASN A 224 9.23 22.54 -15.98
CA ASN A 224 10.27 21.58 -15.57
C ASN A 224 11.53 22.26 -15.00
N LYS A 225 11.34 23.34 -14.22
CA LYS A 225 12.42 24.26 -13.83
C LYS A 225 12.29 24.81 -12.41
N HIS A 226 11.12 25.31 -12.03
CA HIS A 226 10.87 25.85 -10.68
C HIS A 226 9.94 24.91 -9.91
N ILE A 227 10.15 24.80 -8.59
CA ILE A 227 9.52 23.76 -7.77
C ILE A 227 9.11 24.35 -6.43
N TYR A 228 7.89 24.06 -5.99
CA TYR A 228 7.54 24.12 -4.57
C TYR A 228 7.31 22.70 -4.04
N LEU A 229 7.83 22.39 -2.85
CA LEU A 229 7.55 21.16 -2.11
C LEU A 229 7.43 21.47 -0.63
N GLY A 230 6.35 21.03 0.01
CA GLY A 230 6.15 21.33 1.43
C GLY A 230 4.87 20.76 2.01
N SER A 231 4.56 21.15 3.24
CA SER A 231 3.41 20.63 3.97
C SER A 231 2.07 21.22 3.55
N ALA A 232 2.08 22.39 2.89
CA ALA A 232 0.89 23.15 2.52
C ALA A 232 -0.01 22.39 1.52
N ASN A 233 -1.27 22.23 1.89
CA ASN A 233 -2.31 21.79 0.96
C ASN A 233 -2.67 22.94 0.02
N LEU A 234 -3.21 22.66 -1.18
CA LEU A 234 -3.74 23.68 -2.10
C LEU A 234 -5.05 24.27 -1.54
N ASP A 235 -4.93 24.93 -0.40
CA ASP A 235 -6.00 25.22 0.53
C ASP A 235 -5.76 26.60 1.13
N TRP A 236 -6.80 27.42 1.19
CA TRP A 236 -6.71 28.78 1.71
C TRP A 236 -6.17 28.82 3.14
N ARG A 237 -6.52 27.83 3.98
CA ARG A 237 -6.04 27.74 5.37
C ARG A 237 -4.54 27.52 5.45
N SER A 238 -3.96 26.84 4.47
CA SER A 238 -2.51 26.61 4.42
C SER A 238 -1.72 27.87 4.03
N LEU A 239 -2.38 28.97 3.63
CA LEU A 239 -1.72 30.21 3.24
C LEU A 239 -1.65 31.23 4.39
N ASN A 240 -2.64 31.25 5.29
CA ASN A 240 -2.73 32.25 6.36
C ASN A 240 -3.37 31.78 7.68
N GLN A 241 -3.73 30.49 7.83
CA GLN A 241 -4.34 29.97 9.07
C GLN A 241 -3.55 28.83 9.72
N LYS A 242 -2.63 28.18 8.99
CA LYS A 242 -1.81 27.07 9.49
C LYS A 242 -0.34 27.45 9.43
N MET A 243 0.43 27.03 10.43
CA MET A 243 1.88 27.03 10.31
C MET A 243 2.24 25.92 9.32
N GLU A 244 2.81 26.29 8.18
CA GLU A 244 3.20 25.37 7.11
C GLU A 244 4.63 25.70 6.67
N LEU A 245 5.42 24.68 6.37
CA LEU A 245 6.80 24.84 5.90
C LEU A 245 6.98 24.14 4.55
N GLY A 246 7.73 24.78 3.67
CA GLY A 246 8.13 24.21 2.39
C GLY A 246 9.46 24.76 1.90
N VAL A 247 9.84 24.33 0.70
CA VAL A 247 11.00 24.82 -0.03
C VAL A 247 10.54 25.25 -1.41
N PHE A 248 10.93 26.47 -1.78
CA PHE A 248 10.82 26.95 -3.15
C PHE A 248 12.20 26.89 -3.80
N MET A 249 12.29 26.14 -4.90
CA MET A 249 13.53 25.95 -5.64
C MET A 249 13.42 26.60 -7.02
N ARG A 250 14.37 27.48 -7.35
CA ARG A 250 14.39 28.24 -8.60
C ARG A 250 15.49 27.76 -9.52
N ASN A 251 15.21 27.69 -10.82
CA ASN A 251 16.18 27.28 -11.84
C ASN A 251 16.86 25.92 -11.52
N CYS A 252 16.06 24.95 -11.06
CA CYS A 252 16.52 23.63 -10.61
C CYS A 252 15.99 22.51 -11.52
N PRO A 253 16.33 22.48 -12.82
CA PRO A 253 15.72 21.54 -13.76
C PRO A 253 15.99 20.06 -13.42
N CYS A 254 17.11 19.73 -12.77
CA CYS A 254 17.40 18.37 -12.32
C CYS A 254 16.39 17.84 -11.30
N VAL A 255 16.04 18.66 -10.30
CA VAL A 255 15.06 18.28 -9.26
C VAL A 255 13.65 18.35 -9.83
N ALA A 256 13.38 19.31 -10.72
CA ALA A 256 12.08 19.46 -11.36
C ALA A 256 11.77 18.27 -12.27
N ASP A 257 12.78 17.73 -12.94
CA ASP A 257 12.68 16.53 -13.75
C ASP A 257 12.38 15.27 -12.90
N GLU A 258 12.96 15.15 -11.71
CA GLU A 258 12.67 14.07 -10.76
C GLU A 258 11.22 14.14 -10.24
N LEU A 259 10.74 15.33 -9.87
CA LEU A 259 9.35 15.54 -9.45
C LEU A 259 8.36 15.42 -10.61
N THR A 260 8.74 15.82 -11.81
CA THR A 260 7.93 15.60 -13.01
C THR A 260 7.80 14.11 -13.30
N ALA A 261 8.87 13.33 -13.20
CA ALA A 261 8.80 11.88 -13.33
C ALA A 261 7.88 11.23 -12.28
N LEU A 262 7.91 11.73 -11.03
CA LEU A 262 6.99 11.31 -9.97
C LEU A 262 5.54 11.71 -10.30
N PHE A 263 5.30 12.94 -10.76
CA PHE A 263 4.00 13.41 -11.21
C PHE A 263 3.45 12.55 -12.36
N GLU A 264 4.26 12.23 -13.36
CA GLU A 264 3.84 11.36 -14.47
C GLU A 264 3.49 9.97 -13.98
N SER A 265 4.17 9.45 -12.95
CA SER A 265 3.79 8.17 -12.33
C SER A 265 2.36 8.24 -11.76
N TYR A 266 2.01 9.32 -11.07
CA TYR A 266 0.67 9.57 -10.54
C TYR A 266 -0.33 9.72 -11.68
N TRP A 267 0.02 10.48 -12.71
CA TRP A 267 -0.81 10.73 -13.87
C TRP A 267 -1.16 9.45 -14.63
N GLN A 268 -0.19 8.56 -14.80
CA GLN A 268 -0.40 7.25 -15.43
C GLN A 268 -1.23 6.33 -14.54
N MET A 269 -0.99 6.33 -13.22
CA MET A 269 -1.75 5.53 -12.26
C MET A 269 -3.23 5.89 -12.22
N SER A 270 -3.60 7.14 -12.54
CA SER A 270 -5.00 7.56 -12.57
C SER A 270 -5.85 6.84 -13.63
N PHE A 271 -5.23 6.19 -14.61
CA PHE A 271 -5.93 5.39 -15.62
C PHE A 271 -6.09 3.92 -15.22
N LEU A 272 -5.43 3.49 -14.16
CA LEU A 272 -5.37 2.08 -13.78
C LEU A 272 -6.55 1.74 -12.86
N ASN A 273 -6.91 0.46 -12.83
CA ASN A 273 -8.07 0.00 -12.06
C ASN A 273 -7.72 -0.99 -10.95
N ASN A 274 -6.52 -1.56 -10.96
CA ASN A 274 -6.12 -2.59 -10.00
C ASN A 274 -4.60 -2.64 -9.77
N ARG A 275 -4.21 -3.34 -8.70
CA ARG A 275 -2.82 -3.51 -8.29
C ARG A 275 -1.93 -4.20 -9.33
N LYS A 276 -2.44 -5.15 -10.13
CA LYS A 276 -1.64 -5.86 -11.15
C LYS A 276 -1.20 -4.91 -12.26
N GLU A 277 -2.07 -3.98 -12.66
CA GLU A 277 -1.76 -2.94 -13.64
C GLU A 277 -0.70 -1.98 -13.11
N ILE A 278 -0.74 -1.61 -11.83
CA ILE A 278 0.28 -0.77 -11.19
C ILE A 278 1.65 -1.45 -11.26
N GLU A 279 1.75 -2.72 -10.89
CA GLU A 279 3.03 -3.44 -10.96
C GLU A 279 3.57 -3.53 -12.40
N LYS A 280 2.69 -3.63 -13.40
CA LYS A 280 3.08 -3.58 -14.82
C LYS A 280 3.53 -2.18 -15.24
N ALA A 281 2.83 -1.13 -14.79
CA ALA A 281 3.15 0.26 -15.07
C ALA A 281 4.47 0.68 -14.40
N LYS A 282 4.75 0.20 -13.19
CA LYS A 282 5.98 0.46 -12.43
C LYS A 282 7.24 0.05 -13.20
N LYS A 283 7.19 -1.08 -13.93
CA LYS A 283 8.30 -1.53 -14.79
C LYS A 283 8.64 -0.57 -15.93
N ARG A 284 7.75 0.37 -16.24
CA ARG A 284 7.93 1.40 -17.28
C ARG A 284 8.28 2.77 -16.70
N LEU A 285 8.26 2.92 -15.38
CA LEU A 285 8.64 4.18 -14.74
C LEU A 285 10.12 4.44 -14.98
N ARG A 286 10.45 5.72 -15.19
CA ARG A 286 11.83 6.14 -15.31
C ARG A 286 12.53 5.91 -13.96
N PRO A 287 13.73 5.30 -13.94
CA PRO A 287 14.55 5.24 -12.74
C PRO A 287 14.84 6.63 -12.19
N ALA A 288 14.95 6.75 -10.86
CA ALA A 288 15.40 7.98 -10.23
C ALA A 288 16.90 8.18 -10.49
N LEU A 289 17.28 9.40 -10.86
CA LEU A 289 18.67 9.74 -11.14
C LEU A 289 19.46 10.06 -9.88
N TYR A 290 18.78 10.64 -8.89
CA TYR A 290 19.36 11.11 -7.65
C TYR A 290 18.67 10.45 -6.47
N ASN A 291 19.48 9.99 -5.53
CA ASN A 291 19.05 9.24 -4.36
C ASN A 291 20.08 9.40 -3.23
N MET A 292 19.85 8.73 -2.12
CA MET A 292 20.73 8.80 -0.94
C MET A 292 22.19 8.39 -1.24
N GLU A 293 22.42 7.40 -2.11
CA GLU A 293 23.77 6.94 -2.48
C GLU A 293 24.44 7.90 -3.48
N LYS A 294 23.66 8.42 -4.43
CA LYS A 294 24.10 9.36 -5.48
C LYS A 294 23.22 10.61 -5.47
N PRO A 295 23.42 11.52 -4.51
CA PRO A 295 22.65 12.77 -4.46
C PRO A 295 23.13 13.74 -5.53
N LEU A 296 22.26 14.66 -5.92
CA LEU A 296 22.62 15.81 -6.75
C LEU A 296 23.42 16.80 -5.91
N ILE A 297 24.51 17.35 -6.44
CA ILE A 297 25.27 18.41 -5.77
C ILE A 297 24.85 19.75 -6.37
N VAL A 298 24.48 20.71 -5.52
CA VAL A 298 24.16 22.09 -5.91
C VAL A 298 24.92 23.10 -5.06
N ARG A 299 25.12 24.30 -5.62
CA ARG A 299 25.74 25.42 -4.91
C ARG A 299 24.67 26.26 -4.23
N HIS A 300 24.51 26.15 -2.90
CA HIS A 300 23.57 26.97 -2.13
C HIS A 300 24.30 27.88 -1.15
N LYS A 301 24.12 29.20 -1.25
CA LYS A 301 24.76 30.22 -0.40
C LYS A 301 26.26 29.93 -0.18
N SER A 302 26.99 29.70 -1.27
CA SER A 302 28.42 29.36 -1.23
C SER A 302 28.79 28.08 -0.47
N THR A 303 27.86 27.13 -0.32
CA THR A 303 28.09 25.80 0.22
C THR A 303 27.65 24.71 -0.76
N ASP A 304 28.50 23.70 -0.93
CA ASP A 304 28.16 22.50 -1.71
C ASP A 304 27.16 21.67 -0.93
N THR A 305 25.98 21.53 -1.51
CA THR A 305 24.80 21.00 -0.84
C THR A 305 24.32 19.78 -1.62
N ARG A 306 24.24 18.63 -0.95
CA ARG A 306 23.79 17.37 -1.53
C ARG A 306 22.29 17.25 -1.36
N ILE A 307 21.55 17.07 -2.44
CA ILE A 307 20.09 17.03 -2.42
C ILE A 307 19.51 15.86 -3.21
N TYR A 308 18.37 15.35 -2.77
CA TYR A 308 17.58 14.38 -3.53
C TYR A 308 16.12 14.37 -3.08
N VAL A 309 15.25 13.88 -3.96
CA VAL A 309 13.83 13.68 -3.68
C VAL A 309 13.61 12.25 -3.21
N ALA A 310 12.98 12.09 -2.06
CA ALA A 310 12.51 10.82 -1.54
C ALA A 310 10.97 10.77 -1.56
N SER A 311 10.39 9.57 -1.68
CA SER A 311 8.93 9.43 -1.76
C SER A 311 8.40 8.16 -1.10
N SER A 312 7.14 8.23 -0.69
CA SER A 312 6.34 7.14 -0.15
C SER A 312 5.13 6.82 -1.02
N PRO A 313 4.58 5.60 -0.94
CA PRO A 313 5.14 4.44 -0.25
C PRO A 313 6.24 3.77 -1.10
N LYS A 314 7.13 2.99 -0.48
CA LYS A 314 8.19 2.23 -1.19
C LYS A 314 7.64 1.37 -2.33
N SER A 315 6.42 0.87 -2.18
CA SER A 315 5.73 0.06 -3.18
C SER A 315 5.35 0.81 -4.47
N LEU A 316 5.37 2.14 -4.49
CA LEU A 316 5.10 2.96 -5.69
C LEU A 316 6.34 3.64 -6.25
N ASN A 317 7.46 3.58 -5.54
CA ASN A 317 8.71 4.19 -5.98
C ASN A 317 9.23 3.56 -7.28
N SER A 318 9.81 4.41 -8.14
CA SER A 318 10.59 3.95 -9.28
C SER A 318 11.90 3.31 -8.82
N VAL A 319 12.54 2.55 -9.71
CA VAL A 319 13.84 1.93 -9.42
C VAL A 319 14.83 3.03 -9.01
N GLY A 320 15.51 2.82 -7.88
CA GLY A 320 16.52 3.74 -7.35
C GLY A 320 15.98 4.94 -6.56
N ARG A 321 14.66 5.20 -6.52
CA ARG A 321 14.08 6.28 -5.70
C ARG A 321 14.17 5.92 -4.21
N THR A 322 14.83 6.77 -3.43
CA THR A 322 14.90 6.62 -1.97
C THR A 322 13.50 6.72 -1.35
N TRP A 323 13.23 5.84 -0.39
CA TRP A 323 12.04 5.92 0.44
C TRP A 323 12.24 7.03 1.49
N ASP A 324 11.28 7.94 1.63
CA ASP A 324 11.35 9.02 2.63
C ASP A 324 11.48 8.49 4.06
N LEU A 325 10.89 7.33 4.39
CA LEU A 325 11.12 6.65 5.67
C LEU A 325 12.60 6.28 5.85
N ASP A 326 13.23 5.71 4.82
CA ASP A 326 14.65 5.31 4.86
C ASP A 326 15.53 6.56 5.11
N SER A 327 15.21 7.70 4.51
CA SER A 327 15.92 8.97 4.75
C SER A 327 15.75 9.50 6.18
N ILE A 328 14.53 9.44 6.75
CA ILE A 328 14.27 9.88 8.13
C ILE A 328 15.05 9.01 9.12
N VAL A 329 14.96 7.69 8.96
CA VAL A 329 15.69 6.73 9.80
C VAL A 329 17.19 6.94 9.66
N HIS A 330 17.69 7.10 8.43
CA HIS A 330 19.10 7.35 8.18
C HIS A 330 19.60 8.61 8.90
N ALA A 331 18.94 9.75 8.71
CA ALA A 331 19.31 11.01 9.36
C ALA A 331 19.31 10.90 10.90
N LEU A 332 18.31 10.22 11.47
CA LEU A 332 18.27 9.95 12.92
C LEU A 332 19.40 9.00 13.35
N ASP A 333 19.74 7.99 12.56
CA ASP A 333 20.77 7.00 12.90
C ASP A 333 22.20 7.54 12.71
N THR A 334 22.43 8.51 11.82
CA THR A 334 23.73 9.15 11.58
C THR A 334 23.95 10.44 12.37
N ALA A 335 22.90 11.00 13.00
CA ALA A 335 23.03 12.16 13.87
C ALA A 335 24.11 11.93 14.94
N SER A 336 24.88 12.98 15.21
CA SER A 336 26.09 12.97 16.04
C SER A 336 25.97 13.81 17.32
N SER A 337 25.16 14.88 17.30
CA SER A 337 24.99 15.77 18.45
C SER A 337 23.51 16.11 18.74
N HIS A 338 22.70 16.36 17.71
CA HIS A 338 21.30 16.76 17.90
C HIS A 338 20.36 16.28 16.80
N ALA A 339 19.07 16.23 17.14
CA ALA A 339 17.97 16.02 16.21
C ALA A 339 16.74 16.84 16.64
N ASP A 340 16.36 17.81 15.82
CA ASP A 340 15.22 18.70 16.03
C ASP A 340 14.08 18.31 15.07
N ILE A 341 12.95 17.89 15.63
CA ILE A 341 11.80 17.34 14.89
C ILE A 341 10.59 18.25 15.08
N HIS A 342 10.02 18.77 13.99
CA HIS A 342 8.75 19.52 14.04
C HIS A 342 7.73 18.87 13.10
N VAL A 343 6.75 18.19 13.70
CA VAL A 343 5.74 17.40 12.98
C VAL A 343 4.34 17.68 13.50
N MET A 344 3.33 17.61 12.64
CA MET A 344 1.94 17.68 13.12
C MET A 344 1.58 16.48 13.99
N ASP A 345 1.65 15.26 13.43
CA ASP A 345 1.28 14.04 14.17
C ASP A 345 2.49 13.11 14.32
N TYR A 346 2.59 12.53 15.51
CA TYR A 346 3.52 11.45 15.84
C TYR A 346 2.75 10.25 16.42
N PHE A 347 2.73 9.14 15.70
CA PHE A 347 2.09 7.89 16.10
C PHE A 347 2.93 6.69 15.67
N PRO A 348 3.49 5.90 16.61
CA PRO A 348 4.14 4.63 16.29
C PRO A 348 3.09 3.53 16.02
N MET A 349 2.14 3.82 15.14
CA MET A 349 1.07 2.93 14.72
C MET A 349 0.42 3.39 13.42
N PHE A 350 -0.38 2.50 12.83
CA PHE A 350 -1.37 2.85 11.83
C PHE A 350 -2.64 3.36 12.52
N ILE A 351 -2.98 4.63 12.33
CA ILE A 351 -4.09 5.32 12.99
C ILE A 351 -5.39 5.28 12.18
N TYR A 352 -5.30 5.09 10.85
CA TYR A 352 -6.48 5.08 9.97
C TYR A 352 -6.93 3.68 9.56
N SER A 353 -6.05 2.67 9.63
CA SER A 353 -6.44 1.27 9.41
C SER A 353 -7.10 0.68 10.64
N LYS A 354 -8.19 -0.09 10.45
CA LYS A 354 -8.80 -0.93 11.51
C LYS A 354 -8.54 -2.42 11.22
N PRO A 355 -8.11 -3.23 12.22
CA PRO A 355 -7.70 -2.79 13.56
C PRO A 355 -6.43 -1.92 13.49
N ARG A 356 -6.27 -1.02 14.47
CA ARG A 356 -5.03 -0.24 14.61
C ARG A 356 -3.88 -1.20 14.92
N ARG A 357 -2.74 -1.00 14.26
CA ARG A 357 -1.56 -1.87 14.39
C ARG A 357 -0.35 -1.04 14.82
N TYR A 358 0.41 -1.54 15.76
CA TYR A 358 1.69 -0.94 16.17
C TYR A 358 2.67 -0.90 14.99
N TRP A 359 3.46 0.16 14.90
CA TRP A 359 4.46 0.39 13.87
C TRP A 359 5.60 1.22 14.45
N SER A 360 6.74 0.58 14.72
CA SER A 360 7.79 1.16 15.55
C SER A 360 8.88 1.91 14.80
N VAL A 361 8.93 1.88 13.47
CA VAL A 361 10.16 2.17 12.71
C VAL A 361 10.81 3.52 13.07
N ILE A 362 10.03 4.60 13.09
CA ILE A 362 10.54 5.94 13.48
C ILE A 362 10.76 6.04 14.99
N ASP A 363 9.90 5.44 15.81
CA ASP A 363 10.03 5.41 17.28
C ASP A 363 11.33 4.73 17.70
N ASP A 364 11.65 3.58 17.10
CA ASP A 364 12.89 2.85 17.34
C ASP A 364 14.10 3.70 16.92
N ALA A 365 14.01 4.44 15.80
CA ALA A 365 15.10 5.33 15.35
C ALA A 365 15.34 6.50 16.33
N ILE A 366 14.27 7.14 16.79
CA ILE A 366 14.34 8.18 17.82
C ILE A 366 14.95 7.62 19.11
N ARG A 367 14.46 6.47 19.59
CA ARG A 367 14.97 5.81 20.80
C ARG A 367 16.45 5.44 20.66
N ARG A 368 16.88 4.93 19.50
CA ARG A 368 18.30 4.67 19.23
C ARG A 368 19.13 5.94 19.29
N ALA A 369 18.68 7.04 18.68
CA ALA A 369 19.38 8.33 18.76
C ALA A 369 19.54 8.80 20.21
N ILE A 370 18.47 8.77 20.99
CA ILE A 370 18.45 9.12 22.43
C ILE A 370 19.46 8.27 23.22
N LEU A 371 19.46 6.95 23.00
CA LEU A 371 20.36 6.03 23.69
C LEU A 371 21.83 6.18 23.27
N ARG A 372 22.11 6.68 22.06
CA ARG A 372 23.45 7.08 21.62
C ARG A 372 23.94 8.40 22.22
N GLY A 373 23.08 9.12 22.94
CA GLY A 373 23.40 10.41 23.56
C GLY A 373 23.15 11.62 22.66
N ILE A 374 22.35 11.46 21.60
CA ILE A 374 21.91 12.57 20.75
C ILE A 374 20.87 13.40 21.51
N LYS A 375 21.01 14.72 21.47
CA LYS A 375 20.01 15.65 22.01
C LYS A 375 18.81 15.72 21.08
N VAL A 376 17.71 15.07 21.45
CA VAL A 376 16.48 15.07 20.67
C VAL A 376 15.51 16.12 21.21
N ARG A 377 14.94 16.95 20.33
CA ARG A 377 13.83 17.85 20.65
C ARG A 377 12.68 17.65 19.68
N MET A 378 11.46 17.65 20.20
CA MET A 378 10.27 17.45 19.38
C MET A 378 9.22 18.53 19.62
N LEU A 379 8.82 19.21 18.55
CA LEU A 379 7.60 20.02 18.48
C LEU A 379 6.52 19.23 17.76
N VAL A 380 5.41 19.01 18.46
CA VAL A 380 4.29 18.21 17.93
C VAL A 380 2.97 18.98 18.06
N ALA A 381 2.04 18.83 17.12
CA ALA A 381 0.66 19.26 17.33
C ALA A 381 -0.10 18.20 18.14
N ALA A 382 -0.92 18.59 19.11
CA ALA A 382 -1.71 17.65 19.90
C ALA A 382 -3.06 17.28 19.24
N LEU A 383 -3.07 17.06 17.92
CA LEU A 383 -4.31 17.16 17.14
C LEU A 383 -5.10 15.85 17.03
N HIS A 384 -4.55 14.83 16.38
CA HIS A 384 -5.32 13.59 16.14
C HIS A 384 -5.29 12.71 17.37
N TYR A 385 -6.43 12.43 17.99
CA TYR A 385 -6.50 11.58 19.19
C TYR A 385 -5.50 12.03 20.28
N PRO A 386 -5.61 13.28 20.80
CA PRO A 386 -4.67 13.86 21.77
C PRO A 386 -4.37 12.92 22.93
N THR A 387 -5.41 12.29 23.50
CA THR A 387 -5.28 11.33 24.60
C THR A 387 -4.42 10.11 24.27
N ILE A 388 -4.39 9.68 23.01
CA ILE A 388 -3.55 8.55 22.56
C ILE A 388 -2.15 9.06 22.19
N GLY A 389 -2.05 10.14 21.42
CA GLY A 389 -0.77 10.70 20.97
C GLY A 389 0.13 11.06 22.13
N ILE A 390 -0.42 11.72 23.15
CA ILE A 390 0.32 12.13 24.35
C ILE A 390 0.91 10.93 25.10
N ARG A 391 0.27 9.75 25.08
CA ARG A 391 0.83 8.53 25.73
C ARG A 391 2.14 8.10 25.07
N PHE A 392 2.22 8.18 23.74
CA PHE A 392 3.43 7.83 23.00
C PHE A 392 4.53 8.86 23.20
N LEU A 393 4.17 10.15 23.24
CA LEU A 393 5.11 11.21 23.56
C LEU A 393 5.66 11.06 24.99
N ASN A 394 4.81 10.79 25.99
CA ASN A 394 5.25 10.51 27.36
C ASN A 394 6.17 9.29 27.44
N SER A 395 5.91 8.25 26.63
CA SER A 395 6.77 7.07 26.55
C SER A 395 8.16 7.39 25.99
N LEU A 396 8.27 8.33 25.05
CA LEU A 396 9.56 8.82 24.58
C LEU A 396 10.24 9.70 25.64
N GLU A 397 9.52 10.66 26.21
CA GLU A 397 10.06 11.59 27.20
C GLU A 397 10.51 10.87 28.49
N SER A 398 9.95 9.72 28.82
CA SER A 398 10.40 8.88 29.93
C SER A 398 11.84 8.36 29.81
N LEU A 399 12.44 8.42 28.62
CA LEU A 399 13.86 8.12 28.41
C LEU A 399 14.79 9.25 28.87
N GLN A 400 14.25 10.43 29.17
CA GLN A 400 15.03 11.55 29.65
C GLN A 400 15.80 11.16 30.92
N GLY A 401 17.12 11.35 30.89
CA GLY A 401 18.00 11.04 32.03
C GLY A 401 18.17 9.56 32.35
N ILE A 402 17.81 8.63 31.45
CA ILE A 402 18.04 7.18 31.66
C ILE A 402 19.54 6.87 31.85
N ASN A 403 20.41 7.61 31.16
CA ASN A 403 21.86 7.65 31.35
C ASN A 403 22.33 9.12 31.38
N ALA A 404 23.53 9.38 31.90
CA ALA A 404 24.08 10.75 32.03
C ALA A 404 24.11 11.56 30.72
N ASN A 405 24.21 10.89 29.57
CA ASN A 405 24.31 11.51 28.26
C ASN A 405 22.97 11.56 27.50
N THR A 406 21.88 11.07 28.09
CA THR A 406 20.59 10.97 27.39
C THR A 406 19.80 12.28 27.50
N SER A 407 19.37 12.83 26.36
CA SER A 407 18.57 14.05 26.30
C SER A 407 17.41 13.94 25.30
N ILE A 408 16.18 14.03 25.79
CA ILE A 408 14.96 14.27 25.03
C ILE A 408 14.11 15.34 25.72
N GLU A 409 13.59 16.29 24.95
CA GLU A 409 12.54 17.21 25.40
C GLU A 409 11.41 17.28 24.37
N ILE A 410 10.15 17.23 24.82
CA ILE A 410 8.99 17.31 23.94
C ILE A 410 8.09 18.48 24.36
N LYS A 411 7.65 19.26 23.37
CA LYS A 411 6.70 20.35 23.56
C LYS A 411 5.55 20.24 22.55
N ILE A 412 4.37 20.68 22.99
CA ILE A 412 3.19 20.83 22.14
C ILE A 412 3.17 22.25 21.60
N PHE A 413 3.08 22.40 20.28
CA PHE A 413 2.93 23.68 19.63
C PHE A 413 1.43 23.92 19.32
N LYS A 414 0.84 24.94 19.95
CA LYS A 414 -0.56 25.33 19.73
C LYS A 414 -0.62 26.67 19.01
N VAL A 415 -1.24 26.68 17.83
CA VAL A 415 -1.58 27.94 17.17
C VAL A 415 -2.79 28.55 17.88
N PRO A 416 -2.67 29.73 18.51
CA PRO A 416 -3.79 30.34 19.21
C PRO A 416 -4.91 30.72 18.24
N THR A 417 -6.12 30.66 18.76
CA THR A 417 -7.34 31.13 18.09
C THR A 417 -8.16 31.92 19.11
N SER A 418 -8.82 32.99 18.65
CA SER A 418 -9.70 33.79 19.51
C SER A 418 -10.95 33.01 19.91
N ASP A 419 -11.49 33.27 21.10
CA ASP A 419 -12.68 32.58 21.63
C ASP A 419 -13.94 32.86 20.79
N ASP A 420 -14.02 34.05 20.18
CA ASP A 420 -15.09 34.47 19.27
C ASP A 420 -14.92 33.95 17.83
N ALA A 421 -13.80 33.27 17.54
CA ALA A 421 -13.58 32.74 16.20
C ALA A 421 -14.57 31.60 15.88
N LYS A 422 -14.99 31.55 14.62
CA LYS A 422 -15.81 30.48 14.06
C LYS A 422 -15.21 29.12 14.42
N SER A 423 -16.04 28.13 14.76
CA SER A 423 -15.60 26.78 15.17
C SER A 423 -14.63 26.13 14.19
N VAL A 424 -14.82 26.36 12.88
CA VAL A 424 -13.90 25.88 11.85
C VAL A 424 -12.48 26.46 12.03
N MET A 425 -12.36 27.72 12.42
CA MET A 425 -11.05 28.37 12.66
C MET A 425 -10.38 27.84 13.92
N ARG A 426 -11.13 27.68 15.02
CA ARG A 426 -10.61 27.08 16.27
C ARG A 426 -10.04 25.67 16.05
N ARG A 427 -10.66 24.90 15.15
CA ARG A 427 -10.23 23.55 14.75
C ARG A 427 -9.09 23.50 13.73
N GLU A 428 -9.06 24.43 12.77
CA GLU A 428 -8.16 24.34 11.61
C GLU A 428 -6.80 25.01 11.82
N ARG A 429 -6.69 25.94 12.77
CA ARG A 429 -5.44 26.63 13.10
C ARG A 429 -4.53 25.72 13.93
N ARG A 430 -3.39 25.33 13.33
CA ARG A 430 -2.44 24.35 13.90
C ARG A 430 -1.07 24.44 13.24
N THR A 431 -0.07 23.85 13.89
CA THR A 431 1.15 23.48 13.16
C THR A 431 0.89 22.28 12.27
N HIS A 432 1.23 22.45 11.00
CA HIS A 432 1.13 21.42 9.99
C HIS A 432 2.52 21.14 9.39
N ASN A 433 3.59 21.40 10.12
CA ASN A 433 4.97 21.11 9.69
C ASN A 433 5.25 19.60 9.62
N LYS A 434 6.25 19.22 8.82
CA LYS A 434 6.85 17.87 8.74
C LYS A 434 8.33 17.99 8.37
N PHE A 435 9.15 18.41 9.32
CA PHE A 435 10.59 18.50 9.10
C PHE A 435 11.42 17.92 10.24
N LEU A 436 12.63 17.49 9.88
CA LEU A 436 13.69 16.99 10.76
C LEU A 436 14.99 17.70 10.39
N VAL A 437 15.72 18.20 11.39
CA VAL A 437 17.07 18.75 11.23
C VAL A 437 18.02 18.07 12.19
N THR A 438 19.21 17.74 11.71
CA THR A 438 20.31 17.13 12.47
C THR A 438 21.59 17.91 12.19
N ASP A 439 22.74 17.38 12.62
CA ASP A 439 24.04 18.03 12.39
C ASP A 439 24.39 18.22 10.92
N ASP A 440 23.98 17.31 10.04
CA ASP A 440 24.35 17.35 8.63
C ASP A 440 23.17 17.12 7.67
N HIS A 441 21.98 16.77 8.18
CA HIS A 441 20.78 16.56 7.36
C HIS A 441 19.63 17.51 7.73
N ALA A 442 18.90 17.94 6.70
CA ALA A 442 17.59 18.57 6.78
C ALA A 442 16.61 17.82 5.86
N ILE A 443 15.43 17.48 6.39
CA ILE A 443 14.37 16.80 5.65
C ILE A 443 13.09 17.61 5.78
N ILE A 444 12.52 18.03 4.65
CA ILE A 444 11.21 18.70 4.59
C ILE A 444 10.29 17.86 3.72
N GLY A 445 9.12 17.47 4.25
CA GLY A 445 8.23 16.56 3.55
C GLY A 445 6.75 16.84 3.72
N THR A 446 5.95 15.91 3.19
CA THR A 446 4.48 16.03 3.19
C THR A 446 3.80 15.04 4.14
N SER A 447 4.53 14.07 4.68
CA SER A 447 4.04 12.90 5.43
C SER A 447 4.06 13.12 6.94
N ASN A 448 2.92 12.90 7.62
CA ASN A 448 2.93 12.84 9.08
C ASN A 448 3.63 11.55 9.57
N TRP A 449 4.06 11.53 10.83
CA TRP A 449 4.87 10.43 11.36
C TRP A 449 3.97 9.32 11.92
N SER A 450 3.26 8.62 11.02
CA SER A 450 2.52 7.39 11.32
C SER A 450 2.69 6.35 10.21
N GLY A 451 2.47 5.07 10.53
CA GLY A 451 2.64 3.99 9.55
C GLY A 451 1.79 4.15 8.29
N ASP A 452 0.65 4.85 8.39
CA ASP A 452 -0.27 5.11 7.27
C ASP A 452 0.37 5.88 6.11
N TYR A 453 1.34 6.75 6.41
CA TYR A 453 1.99 7.64 5.44
C TYR A 453 3.21 7.02 4.75
N PHE A 454 3.75 5.94 5.30
CA PHE A 454 4.95 5.29 4.76
C PHE A 454 4.65 3.90 4.19
N GLU A 455 3.96 3.06 4.96
CA GLU A 455 3.64 1.68 4.60
C GLU A 455 2.16 1.47 4.29
N GLY A 456 1.29 2.38 4.75
CA GLY A 456 -0.18 2.27 4.62
C GLY A 456 -0.74 2.55 3.23
N GLY A 457 0.13 2.73 2.23
CA GLY A 457 -0.24 2.98 0.84
C GLY A 457 -0.50 4.45 0.50
N SER A 458 -0.35 5.37 1.46
CA SER A 458 -0.50 6.81 1.18
C SER A 458 0.76 7.37 0.51
N THR A 459 0.59 8.29 -0.44
CA THR A 459 1.75 8.89 -1.11
C THR A 459 2.34 10.03 -0.31
N GLY A 460 3.67 10.10 -0.27
CA GLY A 460 4.44 11.14 0.40
C GLY A 460 5.59 11.58 -0.47
N VAL A 461 6.07 12.81 -0.28
CA VAL A 461 7.31 13.27 -0.91
C VAL A 461 8.09 14.12 0.08
N ALA A 462 9.42 14.05 0.01
CA ALA A 462 10.32 14.84 0.83
C ALA A 462 11.52 15.30 0.01
N LEU A 463 11.98 16.52 0.29
CA LEU A 463 13.31 16.98 -0.09
C LEU A 463 14.27 16.63 1.04
N VAL A 464 15.35 15.94 0.71
CA VAL A 464 16.46 15.70 1.63
C VAL A 464 17.62 16.57 1.22
N VAL A 465 18.18 17.29 2.19
CA VAL A 465 19.32 18.19 2.04
C VAL A 465 20.40 17.75 3.01
N GLN A 466 21.64 17.62 2.53
CA GLN A 466 22.80 17.29 3.34
C GLN A 466 23.93 18.31 3.10
N GLN A 467 24.50 18.85 4.17
CA GLN A 467 25.63 19.78 4.14
C GLN A 467 26.74 19.29 5.08
N SER A 468 28.00 19.49 4.72
CA SER A 468 29.14 18.99 5.49
C SER A 468 29.13 19.52 6.94
N PRO A 469 29.25 18.66 7.97
CA PRO A 469 29.29 19.09 9.37
C PRO A 469 30.55 19.90 9.73
N ASN A 470 31.59 19.81 8.90
CA ASN A 470 32.87 20.49 9.12
C ASN A 470 32.99 21.83 8.36
N GLY A 471 31.89 22.35 7.79
CA GLY A 471 31.88 23.57 6.99
C GLY A 471 30.71 24.48 7.32
N GLU A 472 30.52 25.53 6.51
CA GLU A 472 29.30 26.33 6.56
C GLU A 472 28.09 25.47 6.19
N GLN A 473 26.98 25.65 6.90
CA GLN A 473 25.75 24.89 6.69
C GLN A 473 24.52 25.82 6.64
N PRO A 474 24.46 26.72 5.66
CA PRO A 474 23.48 27.80 5.66
C PRO A 474 22.02 27.31 5.63
N PHE A 475 21.73 26.17 4.98
CA PHE A 475 20.36 25.65 4.90
C PHE A 475 19.95 24.92 6.19
N ILE A 476 20.87 24.14 6.76
CA ILE A 476 20.66 23.48 8.07
C ILE A 476 20.49 24.54 9.16
N GLN A 477 21.34 25.55 9.18
CA GLN A 477 21.27 26.63 10.15
C GLN A 477 19.95 27.40 10.06
N GLU A 478 19.50 27.74 8.85
CA GLU A 478 18.21 28.42 8.63
C GLU A 478 17.02 27.62 9.22
N LEU A 479 16.97 26.31 9.00
CA LEU A 479 15.92 25.48 9.60
C LEU A 479 16.05 25.30 11.11
N ARG A 480 17.27 25.28 11.64
CA ARG A 480 17.48 25.26 13.09
C ARG A 480 17.03 26.57 13.73
N GLU A 481 17.29 27.71 13.09
CA GLU A 481 16.84 29.02 13.57
C GLU A 481 15.30 29.10 13.59
N ILE A 482 14.63 28.57 12.56
CA ILE A 482 13.16 28.44 12.54
C ILE A 482 12.69 27.53 13.68
N PHE A 483 13.33 26.36 13.87
CA PHE A 483 12.98 25.46 14.97
C PHE A 483 13.15 26.13 16.34
N GLU A 484 14.26 26.83 16.58
CA GLU A 484 14.53 27.52 17.84
C GLU A 484 13.54 28.64 18.12
N ARG A 485 13.20 29.42 17.08
CA ARG A 485 12.19 30.47 17.14
C ARG A 485 10.84 29.89 17.58
N ASP A 486 10.42 28.78 16.97
CA ASP A 486 9.18 28.10 17.33
C ASP A 486 9.27 27.51 18.75
N TRP A 487 10.39 26.84 19.06
CA TRP A 487 10.66 26.16 20.33
C TRP A 487 10.63 27.05 21.56
N THR A 488 11.08 28.30 21.38
CA THR A 488 11.16 29.31 22.44
C THR A 488 9.96 30.25 22.45
N SER A 489 9.05 30.13 21.47
CA SER A 489 7.86 30.96 21.39
C SER A 489 6.87 30.69 22.54
N SER A 490 6.04 31.68 22.83
CA SER A 490 4.93 31.60 23.78
C SER A 490 3.81 30.64 23.34
N TYR A 491 3.86 30.13 22.10
CA TYR A 491 2.90 29.21 21.53
C TYR A 491 3.23 27.74 21.82
N THR A 492 4.31 27.49 22.57
CA THR A 492 4.74 26.15 22.95
C THR A 492 4.49 25.85 24.41
N HIS A 493 4.03 24.63 24.69
CA HIS A 493 3.68 24.15 26.01
C HIS A 493 4.46 22.88 26.32
N LYS A 494 5.05 22.78 27.51
CA LYS A 494 5.70 21.55 27.97
C LYS A 494 4.71 20.38 27.95
N LEU A 495 5.17 19.20 27.58
CA LEU A 495 4.31 18.01 27.45
C LEU A 495 3.52 17.71 28.74
N LYS A 496 4.20 17.74 29.89
CA LYS A 496 3.56 17.57 31.21
C LYS A 496 2.45 18.59 31.47
N HIS A 497 2.72 19.88 31.24
CA HIS A 497 1.74 20.94 31.46
C HIS A 497 0.53 20.80 30.52
N TYR A 498 0.77 20.43 29.26
CA TYR A 498 -0.31 20.13 28.32
C TYR A 498 -1.15 18.93 28.77
N TYR A 499 -0.51 17.87 29.26
CA TYR A 499 -1.22 16.69 29.76
C TYR A 499 -2.13 17.03 30.95
N GLU A 500 -1.62 17.77 31.93
CA GLU A 500 -2.38 18.17 33.12
C GLU A 500 -3.57 19.05 32.76
N GLU A 501 -3.34 20.13 32.01
CA GLU A 501 -4.38 21.14 31.74
C GLU A 501 -5.36 20.77 30.61
N CYS A 502 -4.93 19.94 29.65
CA CYS A 502 -5.74 19.63 28.46
C CYS A 502 -6.23 18.20 28.35
N ILE A 503 -5.53 17.24 28.94
CA ILE A 503 -5.97 15.84 28.92
C ILE A 503 -6.76 15.48 30.18
N LEU A 504 -6.31 15.94 31.36
CA LEU A 504 -6.97 15.61 32.62
C LEU A 504 -8.13 16.57 32.93
N THR A 505 -7.90 17.88 32.83
CA THR A 505 -8.88 18.89 33.29
C THR A 505 -9.67 19.55 32.16
N LYS A 506 -9.10 19.63 30.94
CA LYS A 506 -9.67 20.34 29.77
C LYS A 506 -9.96 21.82 30.06
N THR A 507 -9.13 22.47 30.87
CA THR A 507 -9.36 23.83 31.38
C THR A 507 -8.59 24.91 30.66
N ALA A 508 -7.46 24.58 30.03
CA ALA A 508 -6.62 25.59 29.40
C ALA A 508 -7.13 26.05 28.03
N SER A 509 -6.84 27.32 27.70
CA SER A 509 -7.17 27.93 26.40
C SER A 509 -6.37 27.36 25.23
N PHE A 510 -5.29 26.62 25.50
CA PHE A 510 -4.44 25.99 24.48
C PHE A 510 -4.80 24.52 24.22
N CYS A 511 -5.93 24.04 24.74
CA CYS A 511 -6.41 22.69 24.47
C CYS A 511 -6.96 22.54 23.05
N GLU A 512 -6.95 21.31 22.53
CA GLU A 512 -7.52 21.04 21.21
C GLU A 512 -9.02 20.73 21.33
N GLU A 513 -9.80 21.25 20.37
CA GLU A 513 -11.23 21.02 20.30
C GLU A 513 -11.56 19.76 19.46
N ASP A 514 -12.66 19.09 19.81
CA ASP A 514 -13.15 17.92 19.07
C ASP A 514 -13.61 18.29 17.64
N LYS A 515 -13.50 17.35 16.70
CA LYS A 515 -13.95 17.58 15.32
C LYS A 515 -15.48 17.52 15.23
N ASP A 516 -16.09 18.58 14.72
CA ASP A 516 -17.51 18.59 14.34
C ASP A 516 -17.79 17.53 13.23
N PRO A 517 -18.61 16.50 13.51
CA PRO A 517 -18.96 15.46 12.54
C PRO A 517 -19.69 15.97 11.31
N SER A 518 -20.36 17.14 11.38
CA SER A 518 -21.16 17.71 10.29
C SER A 518 -20.33 18.17 9.08
N LEU A 519 -19.01 18.35 9.26
CA LEU A 519 -18.08 18.83 8.24
C LEU A 519 -17.47 17.71 7.35
N LEU A 520 -17.78 16.44 7.62
CA LEU A 520 -17.27 15.30 6.87
C LEU A 520 -18.00 15.13 5.51
N ALA A 521 -17.28 14.73 4.46
CA ALA A 521 -17.88 14.49 3.15
C ALA A 521 -18.85 13.29 3.18
N LYS A 522 -20.08 13.47 2.65
CA LYS A 522 -21.00 12.36 2.35
C LYS A 522 -20.36 11.49 1.25
N GLY A 523 -19.82 10.35 1.66
CA GLY A 523 -18.98 9.48 0.83
C GLY A 523 -18.10 8.54 1.66
N SER A 524 -17.87 8.86 2.93
CA SER A 524 -17.77 7.81 3.94
C SER A 524 -19.19 7.30 4.16
N ASN A 525 -19.54 6.11 3.66
CA ASN A 525 -20.82 5.40 3.93
C ASN A 525 -21.22 5.34 5.42
N ILE A 526 -21.66 6.43 6.03
CA ILE A 526 -22.64 6.35 7.11
C ILE A 526 -23.88 6.03 6.31
N ALA A 527 -24.16 4.74 6.16
CA ALA A 527 -25.45 4.31 5.67
C ALA A 527 -26.48 5.07 6.52
N SER A 528 -27.49 5.65 5.87
CA SER A 528 -28.68 6.15 6.55
C SER A 528 -29.05 5.19 7.67
N ASP A 529 -29.43 5.72 8.83
CA ASP A 529 -29.90 5.00 10.02
C ASP A 529 -30.97 3.96 9.67
N SER A 530 -30.56 2.82 9.13
CA SER A 530 -31.40 1.66 8.98
C SER A 530 -31.48 1.05 10.37
N LEU A 531 -32.60 1.31 11.05
CA LEU A 531 -32.94 0.62 12.28
C LEU A 531 -32.83 -0.89 12.04
N LYS A 532 -31.91 -1.56 12.72
CA LYS A 532 -31.80 -3.02 12.69
C LYS A 532 -32.31 -3.56 14.01
N THR A 533 -33.41 -4.29 13.93
CA THR A 533 -34.03 -4.90 15.11
C THR A 533 -33.81 -6.41 15.09
N TYR A 534 -33.23 -6.91 16.17
CA TYR A 534 -33.04 -8.32 16.45
C TYR A 534 -34.02 -8.72 17.55
N THR A 535 -34.72 -9.83 17.37
CA THR A 535 -35.69 -10.30 18.35
C THR A 535 -35.38 -11.75 18.73
N LEU A 536 -35.35 -12.01 20.03
CA LEU A 536 -35.15 -13.33 20.60
C LEU A 536 -36.29 -13.61 21.58
N SER A 537 -36.84 -14.82 21.51
CA SER A 537 -37.70 -15.34 22.59
C SER A 537 -36.86 -16.24 23.49
N ALA A 538 -36.83 -15.93 24.79
CA ALA A 538 -36.11 -16.72 25.79
C ALA A 538 -36.89 -16.76 27.12
N PRO A 539 -36.88 -17.89 27.84
CA PRO A 539 -37.47 -17.95 29.17
C PRO A 539 -36.59 -17.17 30.15
N LEU A 540 -37.19 -16.27 30.93
CA LEU A 540 -36.50 -15.52 31.99
C LEU A 540 -36.87 -16.12 33.37
N ASN A 541 -36.46 -15.46 34.45
CA ASN A 541 -36.45 -16.05 35.79
C ASN A 541 -37.84 -16.22 36.42
N ASP A 542 -38.87 -15.65 35.82
CA ASP A 542 -40.27 -15.90 36.17
C ASP A 542 -40.81 -17.21 35.56
N GLY A 543 -39.96 -17.95 34.84
CA GLY A 543 -40.32 -19.17 34.14
C GLY A 543 -41.17 -18.93 32.90
N GLN A 544 -41.46 -17.67 32.56
CA GLN A 544 -42.24 -17.29 31.39
C GLN A 544 -41.33 -16.97 30.21
N TRP A 545 -41.86 -17.13 29.01
CA TRP A 545 -41.16 -16.76 27.79
C TRP A 545 -41.30 -15.28 27.51
N HIS A 546 -40.16 -14.60 27.42
CA HIS A 546 -40.10 -13.19 27.10
C HIS A 546 -39.51 -12.97 25.72
N LYS A 547 -39.97 -11.91 25.07
CA LYS A 547 -39.44 -11.44 23.79
C LYS A 547 -38.47 -10.29 24.05
N ILE A 548 -37.18 -10.59 24.00
CA ILE A 548 -36.10 -9.61 24.08
C ILE A 548 -35.87 -9.04 22.69
N ILE A 549 -35.89 -7.71 22.59
CA ILE A 549 -35.76 -6.96 21.35
C ILE A 549 -34.54 -6.05 21.50
N VAL A 550 -33.59 -6.17 20.58
CA VAL A 550 -32.42 -5.29 20.49
C VAL A 550 -32.55 -4.49 19.20
N SER A 551 -32.74 -3.18 19.32
CA SER A 551 -32.82 -2.24 18.22
C SER A 551 -31.53 -1.43 18.13
N LEU A 552 -30.95 -1.36 16.94
CA LEU A 552 -29.70 -0.65 16.68
C LEU A 552 -29.96 0.47 15.66
N GLN A 553 -29.68 1.71 16.04
CA GLN A 553 -29.85 2.90 15.21
C GLN A 553 -28.60 3.78 15.36
N GLY A 554 -27.81 3.94 14.29
CA GLY A 554 -26.55 4.69 14.36
C GLY A 554 -25.57 4.10 15.38
N ASN A 555 -25.19 4.89 16.38
CA ASN A 555 -24.40 4.50 17.55
C ASN A 555 -25.26 4.16 18.79
N ARG A 556 -26.59 4.09 18.66
CA ARG A 556 -27.52 3.83 19.76
C ARG A 556 -28.01 2.38 19.77
N ILE A 557 -27.99 1.76 20.95
CA ILE A 557 -28.61 0.46 21.25
C ILE A 557 -29.81 0.69 22.16
N ASP A 558 -30.95 0.18 21.75
CA ASP A 558 -32.16 0.08 22.55
C ASP A 558 -32.45 -1.39 22.86
N LEU A 559 -32.62 -1.72 24.13
CA LEU A 559 -32.99 -3.05 24.62
C LEU A 559 -34.39 -2.99 25.21
N SER A 560 -35.28 -3.87 24.74
CA SER A 560 -36.67 -3.95 25.20
C SER A 560 -37.07 -5.39 25.53
N GLU A 561 -37.99 -5.56 26.46
CA GLU A 561 -38.62 -6.82 26.84
C GLU A 561 -40.13 -6.72 26.58
N ASN A 562 -40.68 -7.62 25.76
CA ASN A 562 -42.10 -7.63 25.37
C ASN A 562 -42.61 -6.25 24.85
N CYS A 563 -41.77 -5.57 24.05
CA CYS A 563 -41.97 -4.19 23.55
C CYS A 563 -41.94 -3.08 24.63
N HIS A 564 -41.52 -3.36 25.86
CA HIS A 564 -41.22 -2.35 26.88
C HIS A 564 -39.72 -2.08 26.96
N GLN A 565 -39.30 -0.81 26.81
CA GLN A 565 -37.89 -0.45 26.75
C GLN A 565 -37.25 -0.52 28.15
N LEU A 566 -36.19 -1.32 28.26
CA LEU A 566 -35.43 -1.53 29.50
C LEU A 566 -34.20 -0.63 29.57
N LEU A 567 -33.53 -0.41 28.43
CA LEU A 567 -32.29 0.34 28.35
C LEU A 567 -32.14 1.03 26.99
N SER A 568 -31.59 2.25 27.00
CA SER A 568 -31.03 2.93 25.82
C SER A 568 -29.59 3.31 26.14
N LYS A 569 -28.67 3.09 25.20
CA LYS A 569 -27.27 3.49 25.38
C LYS A 569 -26.65 3.89 24.04
N GLU A 570 -25.90 4.99 24.05
CA GLU A 570 -25.04 5.40 22.94
C GLU A 570 -23.63 4.84 23.14
N ASP A 571 -23.03 4.31 22.07
CA ASP A 571 -21.68 3.76 22.04
C ASP A 571 -21.03 3.99 20.66
N ASP A 572 -20.04 4.87 20.64
CA ASP A 572 -19.34 5.32 19.43
C ASP A 572 -18.47 4.23 18.78
N GLU A 573 -18.27 3.08 19.43
CA GLU A 573 -17.62 1.93 18.81
C GLU A 573 -18.57 1.13 17.91
N LEU A 574 -19.89 1.34 17.99
CA LEU A 574 -20.92 0.72 17.16
C LEU A 574 -21.02 1.36 15.77
N HIS A 575 -19.94 1.34 15.00
CA HIS A 575 -20.01 1.75 13.59
C HIS A 575 -20.02 0.53 12.67
N PHE A 576 -21.21 0.22 12.13
CA PHE A 576 -21.44 -0.87 11.18
C PHE A 576 -20.73 -0.63 9.84
N ARG A 577 -19.47 -1.07 9.74
CA ARG A 577 -18.86 -1.40 8.45
C ARG A 577 -18.09 -2.71 8.55
N SER A 578 -18.78 -3.78 8.13
CA SER A 578 -18.25 -5.09 7.72
C SER A 578 -17.82 -6.07 8.82
N VAL A 579 -18.53 -7.22 8.85
CA VAL A 579 -18.19 -8.55 9.40
C VAL A 579 -17.96 -8.72 10.91
N HIS A 580 -18.53 -7.87 11.76
CA HIS A 580 -18.66 -8.20 13.19
C HIS A 580 -20.12 -8.49 13.52
N HIS A 581 -20.41 -9.75 13.82
CA HIS A 581 -21.68 -10.17 14.43
C HIS A 581 -21.69 -9.57 15.84
N PRO A 582 -22.61 -8.63 16.16
CA PRO A 582 -22.72 -8.15 17.52
C PRO A 582 -23.06 -9.34 18.42
N ARG A 583 -22.17 -9.64 19.37
CA ARG A 583 -22.38 -10.68 20.37
C ARG A 583 -23.03 -10.03 21.57
N VAL A 584 -24.31 -10.29 21.74
CA VAL A 584 -25.07 -9.82 22.91
C VAL A 584 -25.07 -10.95 23.92
N TYR A 585 -24.63 -10.63 25.14
CA TYR A 585 -24.71 -11.55 26.28
C TYR A 585 -25.91 -11.13 27.12
N VAL A 586 -26.85 -12.04 27.30
CA VAL A 586 -28.00 -11.83 28.20
C VAL A 586 -27.81 -12.74 29.42
N GLY A 587 -27.69 -12.13 30.60
CA GLY A 587 -27.48 -12.81 31.89
C GLY A 587 -26.49 -12.06 32.80
N GLN A 588 -26.37 -12.48 34.06
CA GLN A 588 -25.53 -11.81 35.06
C GLN A 588 -24.12 -12.42 35.13
N GLN A 589 -23.10 -11.56 35.29
CA GLN A 589 -21.74 -11.97 35.61
C GLN A 589 -21.63 -12.25 37.13
N ALA A 590 -21.01 -13.37 37.50
CA ALA A 590 -21.08 -13.98 38.84
C ALA A 590 -20.54 -13.16 40.04
N HIS A 591 -20.08 -11.91 39.85
CA HIS A 591 -19.34 -11.19 40.89
C HIS A 591 -19.98 -9.95 41.50
N HIS A 592 -21.15 -9.48 41.03
CA HIS A 592 -21.85 -8.39 41.71
C HIS A 592 -23.36 -8.63 41.76
N HIS A 593 -23.90 -8.73 42.97
CA HIS A 593 -25.33 -8.75 43.24
C HIS A 593 -25.94 -7.39 42.87
N ASN A 594 -26.77 -7.36 41.81
CA ASN A 594 -28.17 -6.93 41.89
C ASN A 594 -28.87 -7.04 40.52
N LYS A 595 -30.00 -7.77 40.51
CA LYS A 595 -31.08 -7.80 39.51
C LYS A 595 -30.85 -8.48 38.13
N PHE A 596 -30.50 -9.77 38.08
CA PHE A 596 -31.07 -10.77 37.12
C PHE A 596 -30.49 -12.20 37.35
N GLN A 597 -31.23 -13.15 37.92
CA GLN A 597 -30.80 -14.55 38.13
C GLN A 597 -30.94 -15.48 36.89
N GLY A 598 -30.30 -15.16 35.76
CA GLY A 598 -30.27 -16.02 34.57
C GLY A 598 -28.86 -16.49 34.19
N LYS A 599 -28.71 -17.70 33.61
CA LYS A 599 -27.42 -18.18 33.06
C LYS A 599 -27.05 -17.34 31.83
N MET A 600 -25.84 -16.77 31.80
CA MET A 600 -25.32 -16.10 30.60
C MET A 600 -25.37 -17.05 29.38
N ARG A 601 -26.05 -16.62 28.32
CA ARG A 601 -26.03 -17.30 27.02
C ARG A 601 -25.46 -16.36 25.97
N GLU A 602 -24.44 -16.83 25.26
CA GLU A 602 -23.89 -16.19 24.06
C GLU A 602 -24.77 -16.54 22.85
N PHE A 603 -25.07 -15.56 22.00
CA PHE A 603 -25.71 -15.84 20.72
C PHE A 603 -25.17 -14.94 19.61
N SER A 604 -25.17 -15.51 18.40
CA SER A 604 -24.81 -14.85 17.15
C SER A 604 -26.10 -14.65 16.33
N ALA A 605 -26.39 -13.42 15.92
CA ALA A 605 -27.47 -13.14 15.01
C ALA A 605 -27.04 -13.49 13.58
N ASP A 606 -27.33 -14.72 13.15
CA ASP A 606 -27.07 -15.18 11.79
C ASP A 606 -28.09 -14.60 10.80
N SER A 607 -27.69 -14.40 9.55
CA SER A 607 -28.41 -13.66 8.50
C SER A 607 -29.65 -14.38 7.94
N SER A 608 -30.55 -14.90 8.78
CA SER A 608 -31.89 -15.30 8.36
C SER A 608 -32.85 -14.11 8.52
N ASN A 609 -33.58 -13.79 7.44
CA ASN A 609 -34.46 -12.62 7.28
C ASN A 609 -34.98 -12.05 8.61
N PRO A 610 -34.66 -10.78 8.95
CA PRO A 610 -35.26 -10.14 10.12
C PRO A 610 -36.77 -10.21 9.92
N VAL A 611 -37.49 -10.86 10.84
CA VAL A 611 -38.95 -10.80 10.85
C VAL A 611 -39.28 -9.46 11.48
N PRO A 612 -39.78 -8.46 10.72
CA PRO A 612 -40.17 -7.20 11.30
C PRO A 612 -41.42 -7.44 12.13
N ILE A 613 -41.25 -7.57 13.44
CA ILE A 613 -42.37 -7.47 14.36
C ILE A 613 -42.62 -5.97 14.53
N ARG A 614 -43.70 -5.47 13.93
CA ARG A 614 -44.17 -4.11 14.19
C ARG A 614 -44.66 -4.06 15.64
N CYS A 615 -43.81 -3.62 16.58
CA CYS A 615 -44.24 -3.11 17.88
C CYS A 615 -44.85 -1.72 17.61
N PRO A 616 -46.17 -1.51 17.72
CA PRO A 616 -46.81 -0.27 17.24
C PRO A 616 -46.41 1.01 18.00
N ASN A 617 -45.69 0.90 19.12
CA ASN A 617 -45.45 2.00 20.06
C ASN A 617 -43.98 2.26 20.41
N LEU A 618 -43.01 1.63 19.74
CA LEU A 618 -41.58 1.89 20.02
C LEU A 618 -41.09 3.18 19.35
N ASP A 619 -41.62 3.52 18.17
CA ASP A 619 -41.28 4.77 17.45
C ASP A 619 -41.94 6.02 18.07
N LEU A 620 -43.05 5.88 18.81
CA LEU A 620 -43.81 7.01 19.37
C LEU A 620 -43.29 7.53 20.72
N MET A 621 -42.40 6.79 21.39
CA MET A 621 -41.79 7.23 22.67
C MET A 621 -40.45 7.96 22.49
N LEU A 622 -39.89 7.97 21.28
CA LEU A 622 -38.61 8.63 20.99
C LEU A 622 -38.74 10.12 20.63
N ASP A 623 -39.95 10.59 20.29
CA ASP A 623 -40.20 11.98 19.89
C ASP A 623 -40.98 12.83 20.92
N ASN A 624 -41.45 12.26 22.05
CA ASN A 624 -42.39 12.94 22.96
C ASN A 624 -41.87 13.29 24.37
N PHE A 625 -40.55 13.30 24.61
CA PHE A 625 -39.98 13.93 25.82
C PHE A 625 -39.29 15.26 25.51
N VAL A 626 -40.00 16.13 24.80
CA VAL A 626 -39.80 17.59 24.89
C VAL A 626 -41.17 18.23 25.12
N SER A 627 -41.34 18.78 26.32
CA SER A 627 -42.41 19.69 26.75
C SER A 627 -43.82 19.12 26.92
N THR A 628 -44.20 18.83 28.17
CA THR A 628 -45.55 19.18 28.65
C THR A 628 -45.50 19.83 30.02
N LYS A 629 -45.98 21.09 30.02
CA LYS A 629 -46.44 21.87 31.16
C LYS A 629 -47.30 21.02 32.10
N THR A 630 -47.10 21.17 33.40
CA THR A 630 -48.09 20.80 34.41
C THR A 630 -48.64 22.08 35.02
N GLU A 631 -49.91 22.36 34.70
CA GLU A 631 -50.75 23.36 35.34
C GLU A 631 -51.16 22.90 36.75
N THR A 632 -51.33 23.89 37.61
CA THR A 632 -51.90 23.91 38.96
C THR A 632 -53.32 23.34 39.06
N PRO A 633 -53.78 23.04 40.29
CA PRO A 633 -54.95 23.75 40.81
C PRO A 633 -54.81 24.32 42.24
N HIS A 634 -55.60 25.37 42.49
CA HIS A 634 -55.89 26.21 43.67
C HIS A 634 -55.92 25.48 45.05
N GLU A 635 -55.71 26.11 46.23
CA GLU A 635 -56.38 27.31 46.79
C GLU A 635 -55.75 27.74 48.17
N GLY A 636 -55.85 29.03 48.55
CA GLY A 636 -55.79 29.56 49.93
C GLY A 636 -54.43 30.09 50.46
N GLU A 637 -54.17 31.41 50.46
CA GLU A 637 -54.34 32.40 51.58
C GLU A 637 -52.94 32.93 51.99
N GLN A 638 -52.56 34.14 51.54
CA GLN A 638 -52.65 35.44 52.24
C GLN A 638 -51.42 35.81 53.11
N GLU A 639 -50.86 36.97 52.73
CA GLU A 639 -50.29 38.03 53.58
C GLU A 639 -48.84 37.98 54.12
N GLN A 640 -48.15 39.06 53.72
CA GLN A 640 -47.35 39.99 54.53
C GLN A 640 -45.84 39.80 54.70
N ALA A 641 -45.20 40.97 54.58
CA ALA A 641 -43.79 41.27 54.74
C ALA A 641 -43.32 41.23 56.20
N VAL A 642 -42.00 41.19 56.39
CA VAL A 642 -41.17 42.03 57.30
C VAL A 642 -39.96 41.23 57.81
N ASP A 643 -38.78 41.72 57.41
CA ASP A 643 -37.56 42.00 58.18
C ASP A 643 -37.13 41.09 59.36
N SER A 644 -35.92 40.53 59.28
CA SER A 644 -34.88 40.58 60.34
C SER A 644 -33.63 39.75 59.98
N ALA A 645 -32.47 40.41 59.99
CA ALA A 645 -31.13 39.81 60.12
C ALA A 645 -30.82 39.52 61.61
N PRO A 646 -29.59 39.12 62.02
CA PRO A 646 -28.57 38.22 61.46
C PRO A 646 -28.22 37.07 62.45
N ASP A 647 -27.52 36.02 62.03
CA ASP A 647 -26.48 35.43 62.89
C ASP A 647 -25.49 34.56 62.10
N GLN A 648 -24.23 34.67 62.54
CA GLN A 648 -23.02 34.16 61.90
C GLN A 648 -22.50 32.90 62.66
N PRO A 649 -21.32 32.34 62.36
CA PRO A 649 -21.14 31.00 61.79
C PRO A 649 -20.64 29.94 62.79
N THR A 650 -20.85 28.65 62.50
CA THR A 650 -19.93 27.59 62.99
C THR A 650 -19.72 26.49 61.96
N SER A 651 -18.44 26.15 61.83
CA SER A 651 -17.81 25.16 60.96
C SER A 651 -18.18 23.72 61.29
N SER A 652 -18.37 22.89 60.27
CA SER A 652 -17.59 21.65 60.11
C SER A 652 -17.74 21.12 58.68
N ALA A 653 -16.64 21.21 57.94
CA ALA A 653 -16.49 20.52 56.68
C ALA A 653 -16.28 19.03 56.97
N THR A 654 -17.21 18.19 56.52
CA THR A 654 -16.93 16.79 56.21
C THR A 654 -17.14 16.62 54.72
N GLU A 655 -16.02 16.65 53.98
CA GLU A 655 -15.96 16.23 52.58
C GLU A 655 -16.42 14.77 52.50
N ASN A 656 -17.56 14.53 51.87
CA ASN A 656 -17.96 13.21 51.43
C ASN A 656 -17.04 12.79 50.27
N ILE A 657 -15.96 12.08 50.58
CA ILE A 657 -15.12 11.42 49.58
C ILE A 657 -15.97 10.36 48.87
N ASN A 658 -16.17 10.55 47.56
CA ASN A 658 -16.89 9.62 46.70
C ASN A 658 -16.04 8.36 46.47
N TRP A 659 -16.19 7.38 47.38
CA TRP A 659 -15.49 6.09 47.31
C TRP A 659 -15.71 5.34 45.99
N ASN A 660 -16.80 5.60 45.27
CA ASN A 660 -17.10 4.93 44.01
C ASN A 660 -16.16 5.35 42.86
N GLU A 661 -15.70 6.60 42.85
CA GLU A 661 -14.72 7.07 41.87
C GLU A 661 -13.32 6.51 42.16
N HIS A 662 -12.94 6.42 43.44
CA HIS A 662 -11.69 5.81 43.85
C HIS A 662 -11.64 4.31 43.57
N VAL A 663 -12.75 3.60 43.79
CA VAL A 663 -12.87 2.17 43.47
C VAL A 663 -12.83 1.95 41.95
N SER A 664 -13.58 2.72 41.17
CA SER A 664 -13.54 2.66 39.69
C SER A 664 -12.14 2.96 39.15
N PHE A 665 -11.44 3.94 39.72
CA PHE A 665 -10.05 4.25 39.39
C PHE A 665 -9.12 3.08 39.70
N MET A 666 -9.21 2.49 40.90
CA MET A 666 -8.38 1.32 41.26
C MET A 666 -8.71 0.08 40.42
N GLU A 667 -9.97 -0.14 40.06
CA GLU A 667 -10.38 -1.21 39.17
C GLU A 667 -9.81 -1.02 37.75
N ASP A 668 -9.79 0.21 37.23
CA ASP A 668 -9.14 0.51 35.96
C ASP A 668 -7.62 0.32 36.04
N GLN A 669 -6.97 0.74 37.14
CA GLN A 669 -5.54 0.48 37.35
C GLN A 669 -5.23 -1.03 37.40
N ILE A 670 -6.05 -1.84 38.09
CA ILE A 670 -5.91 -3.30 38.14
C ILE A 670 -6.12 -3.92 36.75
N LYS A 671 -7.08 -3.41 35.98
CA LYS A 671 -7.32 -3.85 34.59
C LYS A 671 -6.13 -3.53 33.69
N GLN A 672 -5.51 -2.36 33.83
CA GLN A 672 -4.29 -1.98 33.11
C GLN A 672 -3.11 -2.87 33.49
N VAL A 673 -2.89 -3.13 34.78
CA VAL A 673 -1.83 -4.04 35.25
C VAL A 673 -2.06 -5.46 34.74
N LYS A 674 -3.31 -5.93 34.68
CA LYS A 674 -3.65 -7.25 34.12
C LYS A 674 -3.35 -7.34 32.62
N LEU A 675 -3.66 -6.29 31.85
CA LEU A 675 -3.30 -6.20 30.43
C LEU A 675 -1.78 -6.15 30.23
N MET A 676 -1.07 -5.42 31.10
CA MET A 676 0.40 -5.36 31.07
C MET A 676 1.01 -6.73 31.40
N LEU A 677 0.51 -7.43 32.42
CA LEU A 677 0.94 -8.78 32.79
C LEU A 677 0.64 -9.80 31.68
N GLN A 678 -0.48 -9.69 30.99
CA GLN A 678 -0.76 -10.50 29.79
C GLN A 678 0.22 -10.20 28.65
N GLY A 679 0.61 -8.92 28.48
CA GLY A 679 1.65 -8.53 27.54
C GLY A 679 3.03 -9.09 27.92
N VAL A 680 3.38 -9.08 29.21
CA VAL A 680 4.61 -9.67 29.73
C VAL A 680 4.60 -11.19 29.60
N ASP A 681 3.50 -11.87 29.91
CA ASP A 681 3.32 -13.32 29.72
C ASP A 681 3.48 -13.72 28.24
N ASN A 682 2.91 -12.94 27.33
CA ASN A 682 3.09 -13.16 25.88
C ASN A 682 4.53 -12.91 25.43
N ARG A 683 5.24 -11.93 26.03
CA ARG A 683 6.66 -11.69 25.77
C ARG A 683 7.52 -12.80 26.37
N LEU A 684 7.19 -13.30 27.56
CA LEU A 684 7.87 -14.40 28.23
C LEU A 684 7.70 -15.69 27.42
N LYS A 685 6.49 -15.98 26.93
CA LYS A 685 6.23 -17.08 25.98
C LYS A 685 7.04 -16.95 24.70
N LYS A 686 7.20 -15.74 24.15
CA LYS A 686 8.08 -15.48 23.00
C LYS A 686 9.56 -15.73 23.32
N VAL A 687 10.01 -15.37 24.53
CA VAL A 687 11.37 -15.64 25.01
C VAL A 687 11.60 -17.12 25.30
N GLU A 688 10.61 -17.84 25.84
CA GLU A 688 10.66 -19.29 26.05
C GLU A 688 10.65 -20.08 24.72
N LEU A 689 9.90 -19.62 23.72
CA LEU A 689 9.93 -20.16 22.35
C LEU A 689 11.27 -19.91 21.65
N HIS A 690 11.94 -18.80 21.95
CA HIS A 690 13.29 -18.51 21.45
C HIS A 690 14.36 -19.51 21.93
N GLN A 691 14.10 -20.29 22.99
CA GLN A 691 15.04 -21.30 23.49
C GLN A 691 14.80 -22.72 22.95
N ARG A 692 13.65 -22.99 22.29
CA ARG A 692 13.26 -24.36 21.91
C ARG A 692 13.15 -24.62 20.40
N GLY A 693 13.18 -23.61 19.55
CA GLY A 693 12.91 -23.77 18.11
C GLY A 693 11.42 -23.70 17.78
N CYS A 694 11.03 -24.01 16.55
CA CYS A 694 9.66 -23.88 16.07
C CYS A 694 8.91 -25.21 16.11
N GLN A 695 7.60 -25.20 16.41
CA GLN A 695 6.78 -26.42 16.41
C GLN A 695 6.01 -26.56 15.08
N ILE A 696 6.17 -27.70 14.40
CA ILE A 696 5.40 -28.13 13.22
C ILE A 696 4.80 -29.50 13.50
N ALA A 697 3.47 -29.63 13.37
CA ALA A 697 2.74 -30.91 13.47
C ALA A 697 3.14 -31.78 14.69
N GLY A 698 3.37 -31.15 15.84
CA GLY A 698 3.78 -31.82 17.08
C GLY A 698 5.29 -32.07 17.23
N LYS A 699 6.10 -31.80 16.21
CA LYS A 699 7.57 -31.94 16.23
C LYS A 699 8.24 -30.57 16.35
N ILE A 700 9.32 -30.50 17.11
CA ILE A 700 10.15 -29.31 17.24
C ILE A 700 11.26 -29.37 16.19
N ILE A 701 11.42 -28.29 15.41
CA ILE A 701 12.50 -28.11 14.44
C ILE A 701 13.43 -26.98 14.89
N SER A 702 14.72 -27.18 14.67
CA SER A 702 15.77 -26.25 15.11
C SER A 702 15.83 -25.00 14.22
N PHE A 703 16.47 -23.93 14.71
CA PHE A 703 16.67 -22.72 13.91
C PHE A 703 17.45 -23.02 12.62
N GLY A 704 16.94 -22.51 11.51
CA GLY A 704 17.50 -22.73 10.16
C GLY A 704 17.15 -24.08 9.54
N GLU A 705 16.58 -25.03 10.30
CA GLU A 705 16.18 -26.34 9.80
C GLU A 705 14.96 -26.21 8.87
N LYS A 706 15.05 -26.86 7.71
CA LYS A 706 14.01 -26.87 6.68
C LYS A 706 13.26 -28.20 6.74
N GLN A 707 11.94 -28.13 6.83
CA GLN A 707 11.05 -29.29 6.83
C GLN A 707 10.07 -29.16 5.68
N GLN A 708 10.00 -30.21 4.85
CA GLN A 708 9.01 -30.30 3.76
C GLN A 708 7.75 -31.00 4.26
N ASP A 709 6.60 -30.49 3.83
CA ASP A 709 5.27 -31.09 3.98
C ASP A 709 4.76 -31.50 2.59
N PRO A 710 4.89 -32.78 2.21
CA PRO A 710 4.44 -33.29 0.92
C PRO A 710 2.91 -33.26 0.73
N LEU A 711 2.12 -33.18 1.81
CA LEU A 711 0.65 -33.09 1.70
C LEU A 711 0.20 -31.67 1.34
N ASN A 712 0.87 -30.66 1.91
CA ASN A 712 0.53 -29.26 1.68
C ASN A 712 1.43 -28.56 0.64
N CYS A 713 2.44 -29.28 0.13
CA CYS A 713 3.44 -28.79 -0.82
C CYS A 713 4.13 -27.50 -0.39
N THR A 714 4.52 -27.47 0.88
CA THR A 714 5.23 -26.37 1.51
C THR A 714 6.58 -26.82 2.06
N GLU A 715 7.57 -25.93 2.00
CA GLU A 715 8.81 -26.04 2.74
C GLU A 715 8.80 -24.97 3.83
N CYS A 716 8.88 -25.40 5.09
CA CYS A 716 8.90 -24.54 6.25
C CYS A 716 10.30 -24.46 6.84
N GLN A 717 10.74 -23.25 7.19
CA GLN A 717 12.00 -23.01 7.88
C GLN A 717 11.74 -22.25 9.17
N CYS A 718 12.35 -22.71 10.27
CA CYS A 718 12.32 -21.97 11.52
C CYS A 718 13.34 -20.83 11.48
N SER A 719 12.90 -19.58 11.61
CA SER A 719 13.81 -18.43 11.66
C SER A 719 14.58 -18.41 12.98
N SER A 720 15.71 -17.71 13.00
CA SER A 720 16.45 -17.39 14.23
C SER A 720 15.64 -16.61 15.27
N THR A 721 14.45 -16.11 14.92
CA THR A 721 13.51 -15.43 15.84
C THR A 721 12.47 -16.37 16.44
N GLY A 722 12.44 -17.66 16.06
CA GLY A 722 11.42 -18.62 16.51
C GLY A 722 10.10 -18.54 15.77
N GLU A 723 10.09 -17.89 14.60
CA GLU A 723 8.93 -17.83 13.72
C GLU A 723 9.04 -18.83 12.58
N LEU A 724 7.91 -19.39 12.17
CA LEU A 724 7.85 -20.38 11.13
C LEU A 724 7.58 -19.75 9.76
N PHE A 725 8.52 -19.91 8.83
CA PHE A 725 8.41 -19.41 7.47
C PHE A 725 8.17 -20.55 6.48
N CYS A 726 6.91 -20.73 6.08
CA CYS A 726 6.51 -21.74 5.09
C CYS A 726 6.31 -21.11 3.72
N ASN A 727 6.99 -21.65 2.70
CA ASN A 727 6.82 -21.25 1.32
C ASN A 727 6.37 -22.44 0.46
N PRO A 728 5.57 -22.23 -0.59
CA PRO A 728 5.25 -23.30 -1.55
C PRO A 728 6.52 -23.84 -2.20
N ILE A 729 6.58 -25.16 -2.41
CA ILE A 729 7.68 -25.79 -3.14
C ILE A 729 7.64 -25.33 -4.61
N GLY A 730 8.72 -24.69 -5.07
CA GLY A 730 8.85 -24.22 -6.45
C GLY A 730 9.14 -25.37 -7.42
N CYS A 731 8.30 -25.55 -8.44
CA CYS A 731 8.49 -26.62 -9.43
C CYS A 731 9.30 -26.16 -10.65
N PRO A 732 10.17 -27.03 -11.19
CA PRO A 732 10.92 -26.73 -12.40
C PRO A 732 9.98 -26.57 -13.61
N LYS A 733 10.37 -25.69 -14.55
CA LYS A 733 9.63 -25.49 -15.80
C LYS A 733 9.84 -26.71 -16.70
N LEU A 734 8.75 -27.34 -17.11
CA LEU A 734 8.76 -28.51 -17.99
C LEU A 734 8.43 -28.13 -19.45
N GLU A 735 9.01 -28.83 -20.42
CA GLU A 735 8.83 -28.58 -21.87
C GLU A 735 7.91 -29.60 -22.58
N CYS A 736 7.33 -30.56 -21.84
CA CYS A 736 6.38 -31.51 -22.41
C CYS A 736 4.97 -30.92 -22.53
N ALA A 737 4.21 -31.39 -23.52
CA ALA A 737 2.87 -30.91 -23.77
C ALA A 737 1.84 -31.33 -22.69
N HIS A 738 2.08 -32.46 -22.00
CA HIS A 738 1.18 -33.03 -21.00
C HIS A 738 1.94 -33.49 -19.74
N PRO A 739 2.25 -32.57 -18.81
CA PRO A 739 2.89 -32.91 -17.53
C PRO A 739 1.91 -33.64 -16.59
N VAL A 740 2.38 -34.65 -15.86
CA VAL A 740 1.56 -35.52 -15.00
C VAL A 740 2.02 -35.39 -13.55
N LEU A 741 1.07 -35.19 -12.62
CA LEU A 741 1.34 -35.15 -11.18
C LEU A 741 1.20 -36.56 -10.58
N SER A 742 2.30 -37.11 -10.08
CA SER A 742 2.29 -38.43 -9.42
C SER A 742 1.72 -38.35 -8.00
N PRO A 743 0.93 -39.33 -7.54
CA PRO A 743 0.41 -39.35 -6.16
C PRO A 743 1.54 -39.24 -5.13
N GLY A 744 1.44 -38.27 -4.21
CA GLY A 744 2.44 -38.02 -3.16
C GLY A 744 3.63 -37.14 -3.56
N LYS A 745 3.70 -36.65 -4.81
CA LYS A 745 4.69 -35.65 -5.25
C LYS A 745 4.04 -34.27 -5.42
N CYS A 746 4.81 -33.23 -5.08
CA CYS A 746 4.37 -31.84 -5.23
C CYS A 746 4.57 -31.24 -6.61
N CYS A 747 5.54 -31.74 -7.38
CA CYS A 747 5.84 -31.25 -8.71
C CYS A 747 5.43 -32.26 -9.79
N PRO A 748 4.82 -31.78 -10.89
CA PRO A 748 4.52 -32.64 -12.03
C PRO A 748 5.80 -33.07 -12.74
N GLU A 749 5.74 -34.17 -13.46
CA GLU A 749 6.85 -34.74 -14.24
C GLU A 749 6.41 -35.01 -15.67
N CYS A 750 7.35 -34.97 -16.62
CA CYS A 750 7.09 -35.34 -18.00
C CYS A 750 7.17 -36.87 -18.14
N HIS A 751 6.18 -37.45 -18.79
CA HIS A 751 6.26 -38.84 -19.26
C HIS A 751 6.91 -38.87 -20.65
N ASN A 752 7.74 -39.88 -20.92
CA ASN A 752 8.48 -40.02 -22.18
C ASN A 752 7.63 -40.54 -23.35
N GLN A 753 6.37 -40.89 -23.11
CA GLN A 753 5.46 -41.51 -24.09
C GLN A 753 4.60 -40.46 -24.79
N CYS A 754 4.47 -40.56 -26.11
CA CYS A 754 3.55 -39.75 -26.91
C CYS A 754 2.24 -40.51 -27.13
N PHE A 755 1.12 -39.80 -27.12
CA PHE A 755 -0.19 -40.36 -27.46
C PHE A 755 -0.60 -39.92 -28.86
N TYR A 756 -0.84 -40.87 -29.77
CA TYR A 756 -1.29 -40.58 -31.13
C TYR A 756 -2.32 -41.62 -31.59
N ASN A 757 -3.48 -41.13 -32.01
CA ASN A 757 -4.58 -41.94 -32.57
C ASN A 757 -4.98 -43.17 -31.73
N GLY A 758 -5.08 -43.01 -30.41
CA GLY A 758 -5.52 -44.08 -29.49
C GLY A 758 -4.42 -45.05 -29.05
N GLN A 759 -3.17 -44.84 -29.46
CA GLN A 759 -2.03 -45.69 -29.13
C GLN A 759 -0.88 -44.87 -28.51
N HIS A 760 -0.18 -45.49 -27.57
CA HIS A 760 1.02 -44.92 -26.94
C HIS A 760 2.26 -45.34 -27.71
N TYR A 761 3.16 -44.37 -27.91
CA TYR A 761 4.45 -44.55 -28.56
C TYR A 761 5.55 -44.13 -27.59
N GLU A 762 6.54 -45.00 -27.36
CA GLU A 762 7.71 -44.70 -26.54
C GLU A 762 8.57 -43.63 -27.20
N HIS A 763 9.39 -42.94 -26.39
CA HIS A 763 10.39 -42.03 -26.91
C HIS A 763 11.33 -42.74 -27.90
N GLY A 764 11.52 -42.13 -29.07
CA GLY A 764 12.33 -42.69 -30.15
C GLY A 764 11.55 -43.63 -31.09
N HIS A 765 10.30 -43.98 -30.78
CA HIS A 765 9.47 -44.73 -31.72
C HIS A 765 9.11 -43.90 -32.95
N GLU A 766 9.30 -44.52 -34.10
CA GLU A 766 8.97 -44.00 -35.43
C GLU A 766 7.99 -44.95 -36.12
N PHE A 767 6.99 -44.39 -36.79
CA PHE A 767 6.00 -45.16 -37.54
C PHE A 767 5.37 -44.34 -38.67
N TRP A 768 4.70 -45.05 -39.59
CA TRP A 768 4.10 -44.48 -40.79
C TRP A 768 2.57 -44.70 -40.78
N PRO A 769 1.78 -43.78 -40.19
CA PRO A 769 0.34 -43.99 -40.02
C PRO A 769 -0.46 -43.95 -41.32
N LYS A 770 0.07 -43.30 -42.36
CA LYS A 770 -0.54 -43.15 -43.69
C LYS A 770 0.56 -43.09 -44.74
N GLN A 771 0.20 -43.34 -45.99
CA GLN A 771 1.11 -43.21 -47.13
C GLN A 771 1.86 -41.87 -47.06
N CYS A 772 3.19 -41.96 -46.98
CA CYS A 772 4.12 -40.84 -46.95
C CYS A 772 4.07 -39.93 -45.71
N VAL A 773 3.41 -40.33 -44.62
CA VAL A 773 3.44 -39.59 -43.35
C VAL A 773 4.35 -40.33 -42.39
N ARG A 774 5.42 -39.68 -41.93
CA ARG A 774 6.35 -40.19 -40.92
C ARG A 774 6.08 -39.51 -39.60
N CYS A 775 5.79 -40.25 -38.55
CA CYS A 775 5.65 -39.72 -37.20
C CYS A 775 6.78 -40.24 -36.31
N PHE A 776 7.34 -39.38 -35.45
CA PHE A 776 8.29 -39.78 -34.43
C PHE A 776 7.91 -39.18 -33.07
N CYS A 777 8.09 -39.98 -32.01
CA CYS A 777 7.87 -39.54 -30.65
C CYS A 777 9.16 -39.02 -30.01
N SER A 778 9.15 -37.75 -29.58
CA SER A 778 10.25 -37.13 -28.86
C SER A 778 9.78 -36.61 -27.49
N ASN A 779 10.12 -37.31 -26.41
CA ASN A 779 9.85 -36.93 -25.02
C ASN A 779 8.43 -36.39 -24.78
N GLY A 780 7.43 -37.17 -25.19
CA GLY A 780 6.01 -36.81 -25.02
C GLY A 780 5.44 -35.86 -26.10
N ARG A 781 6.25 -35.41 -27.06
CA ARG A 781 5.81 -34.65 -28.24
C ARG A 781 5.81 -35.52 -29.50
N MET A 782 4.65 -35.68 -30.11
CA MET A 782 4.52 -36.33 -31.42
C MET A 782 4.83 -35.32 -32.52
N ASP A 783 5.77 -35.64 -33.41
CA ASP A 783 6.05 -34.84 -34.61
C ASP A 783 5.81 -35.70 -35.86
N CYS A 784 4.92 -35.23 -36.73
CA CYS A 784 4.48 -35.94 -37.93
C CYS A 784 4.77 -35.10 -39.16
N GLN A 785 5.59 -35.64 -40.06
CA GLN A 785 6.09 -34.96 -41.25
C GLN A 785 5.64 -35.72 -42.50
N PHE A 786 5.12 -34.98 -43.48
CA PHE A 786 4.76 -35.53 -44.79
C PHE A 786 5.97 -35.48 -45.73
N ARG A 787 6.31 -36.62 -46.33
CA ARG A 787 7.36 -36.72 -47.35
C ARG A 787 6.72 -36.75 -48.73
N ARG A 788 7.27 -36.02 -49.71
CA ARG A 788 6.81 -36.10 -51.11
C ARG A 788 7.63 -37.15 -51.85
N ALA A 789 6.97 -37.94 -52.71
CA ALA A 789 7.60 -39.01 -53.48
C ALA A 789 8.75 -38.51 -54.40
N GLU A 790 8.67 -37.26 -54.84
CA GLU A 790 9.72 -36.57 -55.62
C GLU A 790 11.06 -36.43 -54.88
N HIS A 791 11.07 -36.58 -53.54
CA HIS A 791 12.27 -36.49 -52.70
C HIS A 791 12.81 -37.86 -52.27
N CYS A 792 12.50 -38.91 -53.05
CA CYS A 792 13.03 -40.25 -52.83
C CYS A 792 14.38 -40.43 -53.52
N PRO A 793 15.34 -41.10 -52.87
CA PRO A 793 16.64 -41.39 -53.47
C PRO A 793 16.47 -42.34 -54.66
N VAL A 794 17.25 -42.11 -55.71
CA VAL A 794 17.35 -43.05 -56.84
C VAL A 794 18.15 -44.27 -56.37
N LEU A 795 17.55 -45.45 -56.46
CA LEU A 795 18.18 -46.70 -56.06
C LEU A 795 18.83 -47.40 -57.27
N SER A 796 20.00 -48.00 -57.04
CA SER A 796 20.83 -48.67 -58.06
C SER A 796 20.61 -50.19 -58.16
N CYS A 797 19.67 -50.74 -57.40
CA CYS A 797 19.39 -52.17 -57.31
C CYS A 797 18.31 -52.63 -58.31
N THR A 798 18.36 -53.92 -58.64
CA THR A 798 17.54 -54.54 -59.68
C THR A 798 16.11 -54.85 -59.23
N GLU A 799 15.91 -55.20 -57.95
CA GLU A 799 14.57 -55.42 -57.37
C GLU A 799 14.27 -54.35 -56.32
N GLN A 800 13.10 -53.71 -56.45
CA GLN A 800 12.66 -52.63 -55.59
C GLN A 800 11.21 -52.84 -55.18
N GLU A 801 10.93 -52.69 -53.89
CA GLU A 801 9.57 -52.68 -53.35
C GLU A 801 9.34 -51.42 -52.52
N THR A 802 8.11 -50.88 -52.53
CA THR A 802 7.72 -49.81 -51.61
C THR A 802 6.93 -50.41 -50.44
N PRO A 803 7.46 -50.41 -49.21
CA PRO A 803 6.74 -50.96 -48.07
C PRO A 803 5.45 -50.21 -47.78
N ALA A 804 4.46 -50.90 -47.21
CA ALA A 804 3.15 -50.32 -46.92
C ALA A 804 3.25 -49.02 -46.11
N ASN A 805 2.49 -48.00 -46.51
CA ASN A 805 2.45 -46.65 -45.94
C ASN A 805 3.76 -45.83 -46.03
N GLN A 806 4.85 -46.37 -46.57
CA GLN A 806 6.08 -45.62 -46.79
C GLN A 806 6.04 -44.82 -48.10
N CYS A 807 6.97 -43.87 -48.23
CA CYS A 807 7.02 -42.94 -49.36
C CYS A 807 7.95 -43.41 -50.49
N CYS A 808 9.06 -44.08 -50.14
CA CYS A 808 10.13 -44.37 -51.08
C CYS A 808 10.31 -45.88 -51.28
N PRO A 809 10.64 -46.33 -52.50
CA PRO A 809 11.04 -47.71 -52.73
C PRO A 809 12.32 -48.01 -51.95
N VAL A 810 12.52 -49.29 -51.63
CA VAL A 810 13.74 -49.86 -51.05
C VAL A 810 14.19 -51.05 -51.90
N CYS A 811 15.49 -51.34 -51.88
CA CYS A 811 16.02 -52.52 -52.54
C CYS A 811 15.64 -53.78 -51.79
N THR A 812 15.21 -54.82 -52.51
CA THR A 812 14.99 -56.16 -51.95
C THR A 812 16.13 -57.09 -52.41
N ASN A 813 16.44 -58.11 -51.60
CA ASN A 813 17.49 -59.12 -51.88
C ASN A 813 18.95 -58.62 -51.90
N ILE A 814 19.32 -57.73 -50.97
CA ILE A 814 20.71 -57.30 -50.74
C ILE A 814 21.14 -57.73 -49.32
N ASP A 815 22.40 -58.13 -49.15
CA ASP A 815 22.98 -58.32 -47.81
C ASP A 815 23.41 -56.98 -47.21
N HIS A 816 22.50 -56.35 -46.48
CA HIS A 816 22.69 -55.03 -45.90
C HIS A 816 23.72 -54.99 -44.76
N CYS A 817 24.15 -56.15 -44.25
CA CYS A 817 25.17 -56.23 -43.21
C CYS A 817 26.60 -56.44 -43.78
N ALA A 818 26.74 -56.82 -45.06
CA ALA A 818 28.02 -57.22 -45.65
C ALA A 818 28.86 -56.08 -46.25
N GLU A 819 28.27 -55.00 -46.75
CA GLU A 819 29.02 -53.92 -47.43
C GLU A 819 29.58 -52.84 -46.48
N ASN A 820 28.97 -52.64 -45.31
CA ASN A 820 29.48 -51.80 -44.21
C ASN A 820 28.53 -51.95 -43.02
N ASN A 821 28.92 -52.66 -41.96
CA ASN A 821 28.02 -52.92 -40.82
C ASN A 821 27.59 -51.59 -40.17
N PRO A 822 26.30 -51.20 -40.28
CA PRO A 822 25.82 -49.89 -39.82
C PRO A 822 25.47 -49.85 -38.32
N CYS A 823 25.72 -50.93 -37.59
CA CYS A 823 25.37 -51.09 -36.19
C CYS A 823 26.53 -50.72 -35.26
N ASP A 824 26.22 -50.12 -34.10
CA ASP A 824 27.18 -49.85 -33.02
C ASP A 824 27.89 -51.15 -32.57
N ARG A 825 29.13 -51.05 -32.09
CA ARG A 825 29.97 -52.19 -31.66
C ARG A 825 29.29 -53.12 -30.63
N ASN A 826 28.33 -52.60 -29.87
CA ASN A 826 27.55 -53.35 -28.88
C ASN A 826 26.25 -53.95 -29.42
N ALA A 827 26.03 -53.95 -30.74
CA ALA A 827 24.90 -54.58 -31.41
C ALA A 827 25.34 -55.58 -32.50
N ILE A 828 24.50 -56.60 -32.73
CA ILE A 828 24.61 -57.60 -33.80
C ILE A 828 23.74 -57.12 -34.96
N CYS A 829 24.31 -57.09 -36.17
CA CYS A 829 23.58 -56.79 -37.40
C CYS A 829 22.84 -58.04 -37.86
N GLU A 830 21.52 -57.95 -37.95
CA GLU A 830 20.63 -58.94 -38.56
C GLU A 830 20.17 -58.37 -39.90
N ASN A 831 20.37 -59.12 -40.98
CA ASN A 831 19.93 -58.70 -42.32
C ASN A 831 18.40 -58.88 -42.42
N ASP A 832 17.66 -57.79 -42.65
CA ASP A 832 16.20 -57.78 -42.80
C ASP A 832 15.83 -57.50 -44.27
N THR A 833 14.63 -57.89 -44.69
CA THR A 833 14.16 -57.84 -46.09
C THR A 833 14.25 -56.44 -46.73
N TYR A 834 14.28 -55.40 -45.91
CA TYR A 834 14.26 -53.99 -46.33
C TYR A 834 15.44 -53.16 -45.77
N GLY A 835 16.44 -53.79 -45.12
CA GLY A 835 17.61 -53.10 -44.55
C GLY A 835 18.30 -53.84 -43.39
N ALA A 836 19.41 -53.30 -42.86
CA ALA A 836 20.10 -53.87 -41.69
C ALA A 836 19.39 -53.52 -40.36
N LYS A 837 19.20 -54.51 -39.48
CA LYS A 837 18.58 -54.38 -38.16
C LYS A 837 19.60 -54.64 -37.06
N CYS A 838 19.72 -53.73 -36.08
CA CYS A 838 20.74 -53.84 -35.02
C CYS A 838 20.11 -54.34 -33.71
N LYS A 839 20.63 -55.46 -33.17
CA LYS A 839 20.18 -56.05 -31.90
C LYS A 839 21.28 -55.98 -30.84
N CYS A 840 21.05 -55.31 -29.73
CA CYS A 840 22.09 -55.15 -28.70
C CYS A 840 22.46 -56.45 -27.97
N LYS A 841 23.75 -56.58 -27.64
CA LYS A 841 24.31 -57.66 -26.83
C LYS A 841 23.88 -57.47 -25.36
N GLU A 842 23.38 -58.50 -24.69
CA GLU A 842 22.96 -58.41 -23.28
C GLU A 842 24.19 -58.31 -22.35
N SER A 843 24.23 -57.30 -21.47
CA SER A 843 25.26 -57.17 -20.43
C SER A 843 24.74 -57.66 -19.08
N ASN A 844 25.41 -58.66 -18.50
CA ASN A 844 25.21 -59.06 -17.10
C ASN A 844 25.72 -57.96 -16.15
N ARG A 845 24.87 -57.48 -15.23
CA ARG A 845 25.28 -56.88 -13.95
C ARG A 845 24.25 -57.19 -12.86
N ASN A 846 24.54 -58.21 -12.06
CA ASN A 846 24.42 -58.13 -10.61
C ASN A 846 25.85 -57.91 -10.06
N GLU A 847 25.94 -57.26 -8.90
CA GLU A 847 27.14 -56.96 -8.09
C GLU A 847 27.95 -55.71 -8.49
N GLU A 848 27.69 -54.59 -7.81
CA GLU A 848 28.59 -54.03 -6.77
C GLU A 848 28.02 -52.70 -6.24
N GLU A 849 27.50 -52.75 -5.02
CA GLU A 849 27.58 -51.66 -4.05
C GLU A 849 29.04 -51.48 -3.57
N ASN A 850 29.34 -50.29 -3.05
CA ASN A 850 30.44 -49.94 -2.14
C ASN A 850 31.79 -49.50 -2.73
N THR A 851 31.96 -48.17 -2.83
CA THR A 851 33.08 -47.35 -2.33
C THR A 851 32.83 -45.91 -2.84
N VAL A 852 32.99 -44.78 -2.15
CA VAL A 852 33.53 -44.37 -0.85
C VAL A 852 33.02 -42.93 -0.62
N LYS A 853 32.71 -42.58 0.63
CA LYS A 853 32.62 -41.19 1.11
C LYS A 853 34.03 -40.58 1.16
N GLN A 854 34.17 -39.30 0.77
CA GLN A 854 35.04 -38.24 1.33
C GLN A 854 35.86 -37.43 0.30
N GLU A 855 35.92 -36.12 0.61
CA GLU A 855 36.72 -35.00 0.05
C GLU A 855 36.19 -34.31 -1.22
N LEU A 856 36.18 -32.97 -1.42
CA LEU A 856 36.06 -31.72 -0.65
C LEU A 856 36.10 -30.58 -1.71
N PHE A 857 35.11 -29.66 -1.74
CA PHE A 857 35.05 -28.31 -2.38
C PHE A 857 35.34 -28.12 -3.90
N PRO A 858 34.95 -26.97 -4.52
CA PRO A 858 34.20 -25.81 -4.02
C PRO A 858 32.72 -25.76 -4.43
#